data_AF-A0A259IK55-F1
#
_entry.id   AF-A0A259IK55-F1
#
_cell.length_a   1.000
_cell.length_b   1.000
_cell.length_c   1.000
_cell.angle_alpha   90.00
_cell.angle_beta   90.00
_cell.angle_gamma   90.00
#
_symmetry.space_group_name_H-M   'P 1'
#
loop_
_entity.id
_entity.type
_entity.pdbx_description
1 polymer ?
#
loop_
_entity_poly.entity_id
_entity_poly.type
_entity_poly.pdbx_seq_one_letter_code
_entity_poly.pdbx_strand_id
1 'polypeptide(L)'
;MSLTRKSNTPQSSRSVPASRLIGSLSRGLKAAVPTMDRRQFLKRSGVGVGAGIAASQLTMVQKAVAEQSKAMLDGKAGKIEVKRTVCTHCSVGCAVDATVENGVWVRQDPVFDSPINLGAHCAKGAALREHGHGDFRLRTPMKLVDGKYQKISWDQALTEITAQMKDIRTKYSPDAMYFIGSSKQNNEQAYLLRKWVSFFGTNNTDHQARICHSTTVAGVANTWGYGAMTNSYNDMMNSKAALYIGSNAAEAHPVSMLSMLHAKENGCKLIVVDPRYTRTAAKSDQYVRIRSGTDIPFLFGVLYHIFNNGWEDKKYINDRVYGMDKVRKEVMEKWTPANVEEACGVPEAQVYKVAETMAKNRPSTIVWCMGQTQHTIGNAMVRASCLLQLALGNIGKSGGGANIFRGHDNVQGATDVGPNPNSLPGYYGLAAGSWKHFATVWGVDYEWIKGRYAPGMMEKSGTTVSRWVDAVLENDDMIDQKTNVKGLFFWGHAPNSQTRGLDMKRAMDKLDLLVVVDPYPSATAAMAAMPPAEGQKVNKNRNVYLLPACTQFETHGSVTASNRSIQWREKVIDPLFESVPDHTIMQAFADRLGFGKELSKNFKMVTGKYAGQDWPEPEIESILREINRSVWTIGYTGQTPERLKAHMRMMSVFDPKTLRSRGGVDKVTGYDTAGDYFGLPWPCYGTAAIKHPGSPNLYDTSKSVMEGGGNFRANFGVEKDGESLLAADGSYSKGSAIKTGYPEFDSVFMKKLGWWDQLTDAEKKLAEGKNWKTDLSGGIQRVVMKNGCHPFGNAKARAVVWNFPDPIPVHREALYSTDLAMMEKYPTSDDLKNFWRLPTLFKTVQQKNIADKLYEKFPITLTSGRLVEYEGGGDETRSNPWLAELQQENFVEINPKAAAVRGIQNWDYVWVKSPTGAKIKVRALVTERVDAKTAFVPFHFAGWWQGADIRKYYPVGAAPVVQGEAVNTATTYGYDQVTMMQETKTTMCQIEKFA
;
A
#
# COMPACT_ATOMS: atom_id res chain seq x y z
N MET A 1 22.80 22.38 27.75
CA MET A 1 23.35 23.18 28.85
C MET A 1 22.26 23.38 29.89
N SER A 2 22.56 23.03 31.14
CA SER A 2 21.69 23.28 32.31
C SER A 2 21.89 24.72 32.79
N LEU A 3 20.85 25.38 33.30
CA LEU A 3 20.92 26.34 34.40
C LEU A 3 19.52 26.64 34.94
N THR A 4 19.30 26.23 36.18
CA THR A 4 18.14 26.51 37.02
C THR A 4 18.37 27.79 37.82
N ARG A 5 17.31 28.58 38.05
CA ARG A 5 17.26 29.58 39.14
C ARG A 5 15.92 29.46 39.88
N LYS A 6 16.02 29.44 41.21
CA LYS A 6 14.93 29.44 42.20
C LYS A 6 14.57 30.87 42.60
N SER A 7 13.29 31.13 42.90
CA SER A 7 12.86 32.17 43.85
C SER A 7 11.54 31.78 44.54
N ASN A 8 11.38 32.24 45.78
CA ASN A 8 10.42 31.83 46.83
C ASN A 8 9.11 32.67 46.85
N THR A 9 7.95 31.99 47.04
CA THR A 9 6.65 32.27 47.78
C THR A 9 5.98 33.68 47.85
N PRO A 10 4.65 33.87 48.17
CA PRO A 10 3.57 32.92 48.56
C PRO A 10 2.12 33.10 47.96
N GLN A 11 1.36 31.99 48.01
CA GLN A 11 -0.11 31.73 48.09
C GLN A 11 -1.22 32.81 47.93
N SER A 12 -2.27 32.48 47.12
CA SER A 12 -3.71 32.40 47.52
C SER A 12 -4.52 31.65 46.43
N SER A 13 -4.89 30.37 46.60
CA SER A 13 -6.16 29.79 47.08
C SER A 13 -7.44 30.08 46.25
N ARG A 14 -7.93 29.07 45.49
CA ARG A 14 -9.26 28.43 45.67
C ARG A 14 -9.40 27.15 44.81
N SER A 15 -10.20 26.23 45.33
CA SER A 15 -10.14 24.76 45.20
C SER A 15 -11.37 24.13 44.55
N VAL A 16 -11.21 22.98 43.87
CA VAL A 16 -12.19 21.85 43.75
C VAL A 16 -11.37 20.52 43.58
N PRO A 17 -11.79 19.35 44.12
CA PRO A 17 -10.87 18.39 44.74
C PRO A 17 -10.38 17.24 43.86
N ALA A 18 -9.15 16.77 44.12
CA ALA A 18 -8.61 15.50 43.64
C ALA A 18 -8.15 14.63 44.84
N SER A 19 -8.35 13.32 44.68
CA SER A 19 -8.15 12.23 45.64
C SER A 19 -6.85 12.27 46.47
N ARG A 20 -6.99 12.12 47.79
CA ARG A 20 -5.90 12.13 48.80
C ARG A 20 -4.91 10.95 48.72
N LEU A 21 -5.13 9.95 47.87
CA LEU A 21 -4.32 8.73 47.86
C LEU A 21 -3.02 8.84 47.04
N ILE A 22 -3.00 9.68 46.00
CA ILE A 22 -1.84 9.82 45.09
C ILE A 22 -0.75 10.74 45.68
N GLY A 23 -1.15 11.67 46.55
CA GLY A 23 -0.25 12.66 47.16
C GLY A 23 0.59 12.15 48.34
N SER A 24 0.30 10.96 48.88
CA SER A 24 1.11 10.35 49.97
C SER A 24 2.22 9.46 49.41
N LEU A 25 1.99 8.77 48.29
CA LEU A 25 2.96 7.88 47.63
C LEU A 25 4.14 8.65 47.00
N SER A 26 3.89 9.82 46.40
CA SER A 26 4.95 10.61 45.76
C SER A 26 5.90 11.31 46.76
N ARG A 27 5.47 11.50 48.01
CA ARG A 27 6.31 12.07 49.08
C ARG A 27 7.17 11.03 49.78
N GLY A 28 6.70 9.79 49.91
CA GLY A 28 7.51 8.69 50.47
C GLY A 28 8.70 8.30 49.59
N LEU A 29 8.52 8.32 48.27
CA LEU A 29 9.56 7.92 47.30
C LEU A 29 10.70 8.94 47.12
N LYS A 30 10.50 10.21 47.51
CA LYS A 30 11.55 11.25 47.42
C LYS A 30 12.48 11.31 48.63
N ALA A 31 12.17 10.62 49.73
CA ALA A 31 12.94 10.69 50.97
C ALA A 31 13.93 9.52 51.18
N ALA A 32 14.02 8.56 50.26
CA ALA A 32 14.66 7.27 50.54
C ALA A 32 15.92 6.92 49.72
N VAL A 33 16.53 7.83 48.94
CA VAL A 33 17.72 7.48 48.15
C VAL A 33 18.83 8.53 48.23
N PRO A 34 19.93 8.30 48.97
CA PRO A 34 21.12 9.12 48.87
C PRO A 34 21.91 8.76 47.60
N THR A 35 22.45 9.76 46.93
CA THR A 35 23.28 9.63 45.72
C THR A 35 24.59 8.88 46.00
N MET A 36 24.84 7.77 45.31
CA MET A 36 26.06 6.96 45.41
C MET A 36 27.22 7.52 44.57
N ASP A 37 28.44 7.48 45.12
CA ASP A 37 29.68 7.88 44.44
C ASP A 37 30.23 6.79 43.49
N ARG A 38 30.85 7.25 42.40
CA ARG A 38 31.37 6.50 41.24
C ARG A 38 32.43 5.46 41.63
N ARG A 39 33.18 5.69 42.73
CA ARG A 39 34.22 4.76 43.21
C ARG A 39 33.63 3.56 43.95
N GLN A 40 32.45 3.71 44.56
CA GLN A 40 31.72 2.64 45.24
C GLN A 40 30.95 1.74 44.26
N PHE A 41 30.47 2.31 43.16
CA PHE A 41 29.87 1.57 42.04
C PHE A 41 30.87 0.56 41.45
N LEU A 42 32.09 1.01 41.11
CA LEU A 42 33.10 0.16 40.47
C LEU A 42 33.59 -0.98 41.39
N LYS A 43 33.69 -0.75 42.70
CA LYS A 43 34.04 -1.82 43.67
C LYS A 43 32.96 -2.91 43.78
N ARG A 44 31.67 -2.55 43.66
CA ARG A 44 30.57 -3.53 43.67
C ARG A 44 30.42 -4.26 42.33
N SER A 45 30.74 -3.60 41.21
CA SER A 45 30.75 -4.24 39.89
C SER A 45 31.80 -5.35 39.79
N GLY A 46 32.94 -5.23 40.49
CA GLY A 46 34.00 -6.24 40.51
C GLY A 46 33.62 -7.56 41.21
N VAL A 47 32.66 -7.53 42.14
CA VAL A 47 32.15 -8.74 42.83
C VAL A 47 30.94 -9.36 42.11
N GLY A 48 30.32 -8.63 41.17
CA GLY A 48 29.18 -9.11 40.38
C GLY A 48 29.54 -10.03 39.20
N VAL A 49 30.81 -10.09 38.80
CA VAL A 49 31.25 -10.91 37.66
C VAL A 49 31.18 -12.42 37.96
N GLY A 50 31.33 -12.82 39.22
CA GLY A 50 31.22 -14.23 39.64
C GLY A 50 29.78 -14.76 39.75
N ALA A 51 28.79 -13.88 39.94
CA ALA A 51 27.37 -14.27 40.00
C ALA A 51 26.65 -14.15 38.64
N GLY A 52 27.25 -13.44 37.67
CA GLY A 52 26.68 -13.23 36.34
C GLY A 52 26.60 -14.48 35.46
N ILE A 53 27.38 -15.53 35.76
CA ILE A 53 27.35 -16.80 35.01
C ILE A 53 26.15 -17.68 35.42
N ALA A 54 25.60 -17.50 36.62
CA ALA A 54 24.38 -18.19 37.04
C ALA A 54 23.09 -17.46 36.57
N ALA A 55 23.17 -16.15 36.27
CA ALA A 55 22.02 -15.34 35.86
C ALA A 55 21.74 -15.39 34.34
N SER A 56 22.68 -15.85 33.51
CA SER A 56 22.43 -16.08 32.07
C SER A 56 21.59 -17.33 31.77
N GLN A 57 21.22 -18.11 32.80
CA GLN A 57 20.26 -19.21 32.69
C GLN A 57 18.86 -18.87 33.25
N LEU A 58 18.61 -17.63 33.68
CA LEU A 58 17.27 -17.19 34.02
C LEU A 58 16.53 -16.78 32.74
N THR A 59 15.75 -17.73 32.22
CA THR A 59 14.66 -17.54 31.28
C THR A 59 13.76 -16.37 31.72
N MET A 60 14.05 -15.16 31.22
CA MET A 60 13.21 -13.96 31.38
C MET A 60 11.93 -13.99 30.53
N VAL A 61 11.46 -15.20 30.20
CA VAL A 61 10.10 -15.50 29.73
C VAL A 61 9.61 -16.65 30.59
N GLN A 62 9.11 -16.35 31.80
CA GLN A 62 8.21 -17.28 32.44
C GLN A 62 6.94 -17.32 31.57
N LYS A 63 6.63 -18.50 31.01
CA LYS A 63 5.25 -18.80 30.59
C LYS A 63 4.37 -18.51 31.80
N ALA A 64 3.59 -17.44 31.75
CA ALA A 64 2.47 -17.31 32.67
C ALA A 64 1.59 -18.54 32.43
N VAL A 65 1.57 -19.45 33.41
CA VAL A 65 0.54 -20.48 33.47
C VAL A 65 -0.73 -19.70 33.73
N ALA A 66 -1.54 -19.53 32.68
CA ALA A 66 -2.82 -18.88 32.80
C ALA A 66 -3.62 -19.62 33.87
N GLU A 67 -4.12 -18.87 34.85
CA GLU A 67 -5.08 -19.36 35.82
C GLU A 67 -6.24 -19.97 35.04
N GLN A 68 -6.43 -21.28 35.20
CA GLN A 68 -7.45 -22.04 34.50
C GLN A 68 -8.80 -21.39 34.79
N SER A 69 -9.51 -20.96 33.75
CA SER A 69 -10.83 -20.38 33.90
C SER A 69 -11.75 -21.39 34.61
N LYS A 70 -12.69 -20.89 35.41
CA LYS A 70 -13.68 -21.68 36.17
C LYS A 70 -14.38 -22.78 35.33
N ALA A 71 -14.43 -22.61 34.00
CA ALA A 71 -14.95 -23.60 33.06
C ALA A 71 -14.13 -24.91 32.97
N MET A 72 -12.83 -24.89 33.28
CA MET A 72 -11.98 -26.09 33.32
C MET A 72 -12.27 -27.00 34.52
N LEU A 73 -12.83 -26.45 35.61
CA LEU A 73 -13.15 -27.20 36.82
C LEU A 73 -14.48 -27.96 36.73
N ASP A 74 -15.36 -27.59 35.79
CA ASP A 74 -16.72 -28.14 35.67
C ASP A 74 -16.86 -29.24 34.60
N GLY A 75 -15.76 -29.74 34.03
CA GLY A 75 -15.79 -30.89 33.09
C GLY A 75 -16.52 -30.63 31.75
N LYS A 76 -16.92 -29.39 31.46
CA LYS A 76 -17.53 -28.94 30.20
C LYS A 76 -16.54 -28.16 29.33
N ALA A 77 -15.31 -28.65 29.19
CA ALA A 77 -14.32 -27.99 28.35
C ALA A 77 -14.80 -27.99 26.88
N GLY A 78 -15.12 -26.80 26.37
CA GLY A 78 -15.44 -26.60 24.95
C GLY A 78 -14.23 -26.93 24.06
N LYS A 79 -14.47 -27.10 22.75
CA LYS A 79 -13.38 -27.33 21.80
C LYS A 79 -12.54 -26.05 21.69
N ILE A 80 -11.31 -26.08 22.20
CA ILE A 80 -10.32 -25.00 22.04
C ILE A 80 -9.46 -25.31 20.80
N GLU A 81 -9.38 -24.35 19.88
CA GLU A 81 -8.56 -24.42 18.68
C GLU A 81 -7.60 -23.22 18.64
N VAL A 82 -6.37 -23.43 18.19
CA VAL A 82 -5.45 -22.34 17.85
C VAL A 82 -5.38 -22.24 16.34
N LYS A 83 -5.77 -21.08 15.81
CA LYS A 83 -5.79 -20.79 14.38
C LYS A 83 -4.75 -19.73 14.06
N ARG A 84 -3.87 -20.01 13.11
CA ARG A 84 -2.80 -19.09 12.73
C ARG A 84 -3.22 -18.27 11.53
N THR A 85 -3.15 -16.95 11.66
CA THR A 85 -3.57 -16.04 10.59
C THR A 85 -2.60 -14.86 10.45
N VAL A 86 -2.90 -13.96 9.51
CA VAL A 86 -2.06 -12.81 9.16
C VAL A 86 -2.80 -11.51 9.45
N CYS A 87 -2.15 -10.58 10.13
CA CYS A 87 -2.65 -9.22 10.39
C CYS A 87 -3.20 -8.55 9.11
N THR A 88 -4.31 -7.84 9.26
CA THR A 88 -5.10 -7.26 8.15
C THR A 88 -4.85 -5.78 7.92
N HIS A 89 -3.93 -5.13 8.65
CA HIS A 89 -3.76 -3.68 8.56
C HIS A 89 -2.76 -3.20 7.50
N CYS A 90 -1.46 -3.47 7.70
CA CYS A 90 -0.40 -2.97 6.82
C CYS A 90 0.34 -4.11 6.11
N SER A 91 1.09 -3.76 5.09
CA SER A 91 1.80 -4.70 4.21
C SER A 91 3.00 -5.46 4.81
N VAL A 92 3.26 -5.34 6.13
CA VAL A 92 4.37 -6.08 6.77
C VAL A 92 4.10 -7.58 6.77
N GLY A 93 2.85 -8.00 6.98
CA GLY A 93 2.47 -9.41 6.98
C GLY A 93 2.75 -10.16 8.27
N CYS A 94 2.54 -9.52 9.44
CA CYS A 94 2.74 -10.13 10.75
C CYS A 94 1.78 -11.30 10.99
N ALA A 95 2.28 -12.41 11.54
CA ALA A 95 1.48 -13.57 11.93
C ALA A 95 0.94 -13.44 13.36
N VAL A 96 -0.23 -14.02 13.60
CA VAL A 96 -0.96 -14.03 14.89
C VAL A 96 -1.57 -15.41 15.13
N ASP A 97 -1.47 -15.90 16.36
CA ASP A 97 -2.20 -17.09 16.82
C ASP A 97 -3.48 -16.66 17.53
N ALA A 98 -4.61 -17.11 17.02
CA ALA A 98 -5.94 -16.86 17.58
C ALA A 98 -6.42 -18.12 18.31
N THR A 99 -6.57 -18.02 19.63
CA THR A 99 -7.22 -19.07 20.42
C THR A 99 -8.73 -18.87 20.36
N VAL A 100 -9.43 -19.87 19.83
CA VAL A 100 -10.86 -19.89 19.61
C VAL A 100 -11.48 -20.96 20.48
N GLU A 101 -12.45 -20.59 21.31
CA GLU A 101 -13.19 -21.50 22.18
C GLU A 101 -14.67 -21.43 21.80
N ASN A 102 -15.27 -22.57 21.44
CA ASN A 102 -16.68 -22.65 21.02
C ASN A 102 -17.05 -21.64 19.91
N GLY A 103 -16.14 -21.41 18.95
CA GLY A 103 -16.34 -20.47 17.84
C GLY A 103 -16.04 -19.00 18.16
N VAL A 104 -15.71 -18.67 19.41
CA VAL A 104 -15.41 -17.30 19.86
C VAL A 104 -13.91 -17.09 19.97
N TRP A 105 -13.38 -15.99 19.42
CA TRP A 105 -11.96 -15.63 19.54
C TRP A 105 -11.66 -15.06 20.93
N VAL A 106 -11.29 -15.92 21.88
CA VAL A 106 -11.11 -15.55 23.30
C VAL A 106 -9.73 -14.97 23.61
N ARG A 107 -8.69 -15.36 22.87
CA ARG A 107 -7.31 -14.91 23.16
C ARG A 107 -6.48 -14.78 21.88
N GLN A 108 -5.58 -13.79 21.88
CA GLN A 108 -4.63 -13.53 20.80
C GLN A 108 -3.20 -13.67 21.36
N ASP A 109 -2.36 -14.44 20.68
CA ASP A 109 -1.00 -14.74 21.10
C ASP A 109 0.05 -14.33 20.06
N PRO A 110 1.24 -13.90 20.53
CA PRO A 110 2.37 -13.59 19.66
C PRO A 110 2.94 -14.85 18.99
N VAL A 111 3.29 -14.73 17.71
CA VAL A 111 3.89 -15.82 16.92
C VAL A 111 5.41 -15.65 16.89
N PHE A 112 6.09 -16.21 17.89
CA PHE A 112 7.55 -16.08 18.03
C PHE A 112 8.35 -16.81 16.95
N ASP A 113 7.78 -17.84 16.35
CA ASP A 113 8.40 -18.59 15.25
C ASP A 113 8.16 -17.97 13.87
N SER A 114 7.41 -16.87 13.78
CA SER A 114 7.22 -16.14 12.53
C SER A 114 8.53 -15.48 12.10
N PRO A 115 9.05 -15.76 10.88
CA PRO A 115 10.26 -15.11 10.40
C PRO A 115 10.05 -13.62 10.08
N ILE A 116 8.81 -13.14 10.05
CA ILE A 116 8.48 -11.74 9.74
C ILE A 116 8.47 -10.87 10.98
N ASN A 117 7.65 -11.23 11.98
CA ASN A 117 7.42 -10.38 13.15
C ASN A 117 8.06 -10.87 14.44
N LEU A 118 8.56 -12.11 14.52
CA LEU A 118 9.27 -12.63 15.71
C LEU A 118 8.50 -12.39 17.02
N GLY A 119 7.18 -12.56 16.99
CA GLY A 119 6.27 -12.29 18.11
C GLY A 119 5.89 -10.82 18.33
N ALA A 120 6.48 -9.87 17.62
CA ALA A 120 6.17 -8.45 17.76
C ALA A 120 4.83 -8.06 17.11
N HIS A 121 4.14 -7.11 17.73
CA HIS A 121 2.97 -6.43 17.18
C HIS A 121 3.06 -4.92 17.39
N CYS A 122 2.51 -4.16 16.45
CA CYS A 122 2.19 -2.74 16.67
C CYS A 122 0.83 -2.63 17.38
N ALA A 123 0.44 -1.41 17.79
CA ALA A 123 -0.86 -1.17 18.43
C ALA A 123 -2.04 -1.80 17.66
N LYS A 124 -2.10 -1.58 16.34
CA LYS A 124 -3.13 -2.18 15.47
C LYS A 124 -3.12 -3.70 15.50
N GLY A 125 -1.93 -4.29 15.31
CA GLY A 125 -1.76 -5.74 15.30
C GLY A 125 -2.08 -6.40 16.65
N ALA A 126 -1.89 -5.69 17.76
CA ALA A 126 -2.24 -6.18 19.10
C ALA A 126 -3.75 -6.14 19.37
N ALA A 127 -4.51 -5.36 18.59
CA ALA A 127 -5.94 -5.14 18.79
C ALA A 127 -6.83 -5.93 17.81
N LEU A 128 -6.28 -6.90 17.06
CA LEU A 128 -7.03 -7.62 16.02
C LEU A 128 -8.21 -8.41 16.56
N ARG A 129 -8.10 -8.99 17.76
CA ARG A 129 -9.18 -9.77 18.40
C ARG A 129 -10.51 -9.04 18.40
N GLU A 130 -10.50 -7.70 18.51
CA GLU A 130 -11.71 -6.87 18.56
C GLU A 130 -12.60 -7.03 17.32
N HIS A 131 -12.07 -7.50 16.19
CA HIS A 131 -12.88 -7.86 15.01
C HIS A 131 -13.96 -8.90 15.30
N GLY A 132 -13.74 -9.77 16.29
CA GLY A 132 -14.67 -10.80 16.72
C GLY A 132 -15.64 -10.38 17.81
N HIS A 133 -15.53 -9.15 18.35
CA HIS A 133 -16.31 -8.68 19.50
C HIS A 133 -16.94 -7.30 19.30
N GLY A 134 -16.48 -6.52 18.31
CA GLY A 134 -16.88 -5.14 18.13
C GLY A 134 -18.34 -4.96 17.70
N ASP A 135 -19.04 -4.05 18.39
CA ASP A 135 -20.44 -3.75 18.12
C ASP A 135 -20.68 -2.73 17.00
N PHE A 136 -19.63 -2.04 16.54
CA PHE A 136 -19.68 -0.95 15.56
C PHE A 136 -19.68 -1.41 14.08
N ARG A 137 -20.02 -2.69 13.85
CA ARG A 137 -20.05 -3.32 12.52
C ARG A 137 -21.35 -3.01 11.77
N LEU A 138 -21.30 -3.09 10.44
CA LEU A 138 -22.52 -3.19 9.64
C LEU A 138 -23.09 -4.60 9.81
N ARG A 139 -24.33 -4.71 10.33
CA ARG A 139 -24.90 -6.00 10.77
C ARG A 139 -25.81 -6.68 9.76
N THR A 140 -26.56 -5.88 9.00
CA THR A 140 -27.60 -6.34 8.07
C THR A 140 -27.55 -5.50 6.80
N PRO A 141 -28.07 -6.00 5.66
CA PRO A 141 -28.32 -5.15 4.50
C PRO A 141 -29.23 -3.97 4.86
N MET A 142 -28.93 -2.79 4.32
CA MET A 142 -29.70 -1.58 4.58
C MET A 142 -29.91 -0.76 3.31
N LYS A 143 -31.03 -0.06 3.24
CA LYS A 143 -31.35 0.93 2.21
C LYS A 143 -31.56 2.31 2.85
N LEU A 144 -31.08 3.36 2.21
CA LEU A 144 -31.38 4.73 2.61
C LEU A 144 -32.78 5.13 2.10
N VAL A 145 -33.69 5.46 3.03
CA VAL A 145 -35.05 5.92 2.76
C VAL A 145 -35.32 7.16 3.61
N ASP A 146 -35.72 8.27 2.98
CA ASP A 146 -35.99 9.55 3.64
C ASP A 146 -34.88 10.01 4.59
N GLY A 147 -33.62 9.84 4.16
CA GLY A 147 -32.43 10.23 4.92
C GLY A 147 -32.07 9.31 6.10
N LYS A 148 -32.74 8.16 6.25
CA LYS A 148 -32.45 7.16 7.28
C LYS A 148 -32.20 5.77 6.69
N TYR A 149 -31.24 5.05 7.27
CA TYR A 149 -31.00 3.66 6.88
C TYR A 149 -32.03 2.73 7.50
N GLN A 150 -32.70 1.95 6.66
CA GLN A 150 -33.68 0.93 7.05
C GLN A 150 -33.15 -0.45 6.70
N LYS A 151 -33.34 -1.42 7.60
CA LYS A 151 -32.98 -2.82 7.36
C LYS A 151 -33.81 -3.36 6.20
N ILE A 152 -33.15 -4.09 5.29
CA ILE A 152 -33.77 -4.88 4.23
C ILE A 152 -33.19 -6.29 4.25
N SER A 153 -33.81 -7.23 3.52
CA SER A 153 -33.26 -8.58 3.37
C SER A 153 -32.15 -8.61 2.30
N TRP A 154 -31.30 -9.64 2.36
CA TRP A 154 -30.30 -9.90 1.31
C TRP A 154 -30.94 -10.09 -0.07
N ASP A 155 -32.05 -10.82 -0.16
CA ASP A 155 -32.73 -11.05 -1.44
C ASP A 155 -33.30 -9.76 -2.03
N GLN A 156 -33.95 -8.93 -1.20
CA GLN A 156 -34.42 -7.61 -1.62
C GLN A 156 -33.25 -6.75 -2.12
N ALA A 157 -32.16 -6.69 -1.36
CA ALA A 157 -30.98 -5.89 -1.73
C ALA A 157 -30.40 -6.33 -3.09
N LEU A 158 -30.16 -7.63 -3.25
CA LEU A 158 -29.59 -8.18 -4.49
C LEU A 158 -30.54 -7.97 -5.68
N THR A 159 -31.84 -8.16 -5.48
CA THR A 159 -32.85 -7.98 -6.54
C THR A 159 -32.95 -6.52 -6.98
N GLU A 160 -33.10 -5.58 -6.05
CA GLU A 160 -33.23 -4.15 -6.36
C GLU A 160 -31.95 -3.61 -7.01
N ILE A 161 -30.78 -3.94 -6.45
CA ILE A 161 -29.49 -3.48 -6.97
C ILE A 161 -29.26 -4.02 -8.38
N THR A 162 -29.46 -5.32 -8.62
CA THR A 162 -29.22 -5.91 -9.95
C THR A 162 -30.21 -5.43 -11.00
N ALA A 163 -31.47 -5.18 -10.63
CA ALA A 163 -32.45 -4.57 -11.52
C ALA A 163 -31.97 -3.19 -11.97
N GLN A 164 -31.51 -2.35 -11.04
CA GLN A 164 -31.00 -1.01 -11.37
C GLN A 164 -29.70 -1.06 -12.17
N MET A 165 -28.80 -2.02 -11.90
CA MET A 165 -27.59 -2.22 -12.71
C MET A 165 -27.93 -2.61 -14.16
N LYS A 166 -28.93 -3.47 -14.36
CA LYS A 166 -29.41 -3.84 -15.70
C LYS A 166 -30.04 -2.65 -16.42
N ASP A 167 -30.82 -1.85 -15.71
CA ASP A 167 -31.41 -0.61 -16.25
C ASP A 167 -30.32 0.38 -16.69
N ILE A 168 -29.36 0.69 -15.80
CA ILE A 168 -28.24 1.58 -16.11
C ILE A 168 -27.46 1.08 -17.34
N ARG A 169 -27.13 -0.22 -17.37
CA ARG A 169 -26.42 -0.83 -18.50
C ARG A 169 -27.18 -0.68 -19.82
N THR A 170 -28.50 -0.88 -19.79
CA THR A 170 -29.36 -0.89 -20.99
C THR A 170 -29.61 0.53 -21.50
N LYS A 171 -29.95 1.45 -20.60
CA LYS A 171 -30.26 2.85 -20.92
C LYS A 171 -29.03 3.63 -21.34
N TYR A 172 -27.89 3.37 -20.70
CA TYR A 172 -26.67 4.14 -20.86
C TYR A 172 -25.56 3.36 -21.58
N SER A 173 -24.82 2.56 -20.81
CA SER A 173 -23.67 1.74 -21.22
C SER A 173 -23.18 0.93 -20.01
N PRO A 174 -22.50 -0.21 -20.17
CA PRO A 174 -21.77 -0.83 -19.06
C PRO A 174 -20.74 0.12 -18.41
N ASP A 175 -20.15 1.06 -19.15
CA ASP A 175 -19.20 2.05 -18.61
C ASP A 175 -19.86 3.14 -17.74
N ALA A 176 -21.19 3.21 -17.68
CA ALA A 176 -21.91 4.06 -16.73
C ALA A 176 -21.87 3.50 -15.28
N MET A 177 -21.32 2.31 -15.09
CA MET A 177 -21.03 1.73 -13.79
C MET A 177 -19.54 1.85 -13.46
N TYR A 178 -19.24 2.13 -12.19
CA TYR A 178 -17.88 2.14 -11.65
C TYR A 178 -17.79 1.22 -10.44
N PHE A 179 -16.77 0.35 -10.40
CA PHE A 179 -16.55 -0.60 -9.30
C PHE A 179 -15.22 -0.34 -8.60
N ILE A 180 -15.24 0.25 -7.41
CA ILE A 180 -14.05 0.42 -6.58
C ILE A 180 -13.85 -0.85 -5.75
N GLY A 181 -12.73 -1.52 -5.95
CA GLY A 181 -12.34 -2.72 -5.21
C GLY A 181 -11.51 -2.44 -3.97
N SER A 182 -11.11 -3.52 -3.28
CA SER A 182 -10.41 -3.42 -2.00
C SER A 182 -9.01 -4.03 -2.01
N SER A 183 -8.08 -3.36 -1.35
CA SER A 183 -6.75 -3.88 -1.01
C SER A 183 -6.74 -4.70 0.28
N LYS A 184 -7.90 -4.90 0.91
CA LYS A 184 -8.13 -5.81 2.05
C LYS A 184 -8.67 -7.17 1.60
N GLN A 185 -9.30 -7.23 0.43
CA GLN A 185 -9.68 -8.50 -0.19
C GLN A 185 -8.45 -9.40 -0.28
N ASN A 186 -8.62 -10.70 -0.02
CA ASN A 186 -7.58 -11.67 -0.33
C ASN A 186 -7.35 -11.72 -1.86
N ASN A 187 -6.26 -12.36 -2.30
CA ASN A 187 -5.88 -12.39 -3.71
C ASN A 187 -6.97 -13.03 -4.58
N GLU A 188 -7.66 -14.03 -4.05
CA GLU A 188 -8.72 -14.74 -4.77
C GLU A 188 -9.94 -13.84 -5.00
N GLN A 189 -10.35 -13.08 -3.99
CA GLN A 189 -11.43 -12.10 -4.07
C GLN A 189 -11.09 -10.94 -5.00
N ALA A 190 -9.86 -10.41 -4.93
CA ALA A 190 -9.41 -9.30 -5.77
C ALA A 190 -9.35 -9.72 -7.26
N TYR A 191 -8.82 -10.92 -7.53
CA TYR A 191 -8.83 -11.54 -8.86
C TYR A 191 -10.26 -11.76 -9.38
N LEU A 192 -11.13 -12.33 -8.53
CA LEU A 192 -12.52 -12.58 -8.88
C LEU A 192 -13.25 -11.28 -9.23
N LEU A 193 -13.01 -10.19 -8.50
CA LEU A 193 -13.58 -8.89 -8.82
C LEU A 193 -13.10 -8.37 -10.18
N ARG A 194 -11.82 -8.52 -10.53
CA ARG A 194 -11.32 -8.14 -11.86
C ARG A 194 -12.01 -8.93 -12.98
N LYS A 195 -12.17 -10.24 -12.80
CA LYS A 195 -12.89 -11.13 -13.72
C LYS A 195 -14.37 -10.75 -13.82
N TRP A 196 -15.02 -10.54 -12.68
CA TRP A 196 -16.43 -10.14 -12.57
C TRP A 196 -16.71 -8.83 -13.31
N VAL A 197 -15.89 -7.80 -13.11
CA VAL A 197 -16.03 -6.51 -13.81
C VAL A 197 -15.79 -6.68 -15.31
N SER A 198 -14.86 -7.56 -15.70
CA SER A 198 -14.64 -7.88 -17.10
C SER A 198 -15.87 -8.51 -17.76
N PHE A 199 -16.59 -9.35 -17.04
CA PHE A 199 -17.82 -10.01 -17.51
C PHE A 199 -19.02 -9.08 -17.43
N PHE A 200 -18.99 -8.07 -16.57
CA PHE A 200 -19.91 -6.95 -16.63
C PHE A 200 -19.65 -6.08 -17.89
N GLY A 201 -18.41 -6.00 -18.39
CA GLY A 201 -18.11 -5.37 -19.67
C GLY A 201 -17.67 -3.91 -19.56
N THR A 202 -16.95 -3.56 -18.50
CA THR A 202 -16.30 -2.25 -18.35
C THR A 202 -14.88 -2.40 -17.81
N ASN A 203 -14.06 -1.38 -18.01
CA ASN A 203 -12.77 -1.23 -17.33
C ASN A 203 -12.81 -0.13 -16.24
N ASN A 204 -13.98 0.48 -15.97
CA ASN A 204 -14.19 1.43 -14.86
C ASN A 204 -14.15 0.71 -13.51
N THR A 205 -12.93 0.35 -13.11
CA THR A 205 -12.64 -0.28 -11.84
C THR A 205 -11.22 0.04 -11.43
N ASP A 206 -10.99 0.22 -10.13
CA ASP A 206 -9.69 0.53 -9.57
C ASP A 206 -9.73 0.23 -8.06
N HIS A 207 -8.59 0.33 -7.39
CA HIS A 207 -8.47 0.09 -5.94
C HIS A 207 -7.46 1.04 -5.31
N GLN A 208 -7.18 0.88 -4.02
CA GLN A 208 -6.36 1.79 -3.22
C GLN A 208 -4.93 1.95 -3.77
N ALA A 209 -4.42 1.03 -4.59
CA ALA A 209 -3.11 1.21 -5.21
C ALA A 209 -3.04 2.51 -6.03
N ARG A 210 -4.14 2.93 -6.67
CA ARG A 210 -4.22 4.22 -7.38
C ARG A 210 -3.80 5.39 -6.51
N ILE A 211 -4.32 5.43 -5.29
CA ILE A 211 -4.08 6.49 -4.30
C ILE A 211 -2.94 6.15 -3.33
N CYS A 212 -2.18 5.09 -3.59
CA CYS A 212 -1.07 4.66 -2.74
C CYS A 212 0.25 4.49 -3.50
N HIS A 213 0.36 3.54 -4.43
CA HIS A 213 1.62 3.18 -5.10
C HIS A 213 1.55 3.11 -6.63
N SER A 214 0.50 3.62 -7.29
CA SER A 214 0.40 3.60 -8.76
C SER A 214 1.60 4.27 -9.44
N THR A 215 2.09 5.40 -8.92
CA THR A 215 3.32 6.07 -9.39
C THR A 215 4.57 5.21 -9.23
N THR A 216 4.67 4.46 -8.13
CA THR A 216 5.72 3.44 -7.95
C THR A 216 5.61 2.38 -9.04
N VAL A 217 4.44 1.79 -9.23
CA VAL A 217 4.25 0.71 -10.20
C VAL A 217 4.69 1.17 -11.58
N ALA A 218 4.23 2.33 -12.03
CA ALA A 218 4.61 2.90 -13.32
C ALA A 218 6.10 3.24 -13.39
N GLY A 219 6.63 4.05 -12.47
CA GLY A 219 8.00 4.56 -12.52
C GLY A 219 9.06 3.47 -12.39
N VAL A 220 8.86 2.54 -11.45
CA VAL A 220 9.80 1.46 -11.14
C VAL A 220 9.76 0.38 -12.23
N ALA A 221 8.57 -0.04 -12.69
CA ALA A 221 8.46 -1.02 -13.76
C ALA A 221 9.06 -0.49 -15.07
N ASN A 222 8.90 0.80 -15.36
CA ASN A 222 9.52 1.42 -16.53
C ASN A 222 11.05 1.59 -16.38
N THR A 223 11.60 1.50 -15.17
CA THR A 223 13.05 1.52 -14.96
C THR A 223 13.65 0.14 -15.17
N TRP A 224 13.12 -0.94 -14.57
CA TRP A 224 13.78 -2.27 -14.63
C TRP A 224 12.86 -3.49 -14.79
N GLY A 225 11.56 -3.27 -14.99
CA GLY A 225 10.63 -4.31 -15.45
C GLY A 225 9.48 -4.65 -14.49
N TYR A 226 9.69 -4.57 -13.18
CA TYR A 226 8.63 -4.78 -12.18
C TYR A 226 8.47 -3.60 -11.24
N GLY A 227 7.22 -3.26 -10.96
CA GLY A 227 6.84 -2.13 -10.11
C GLY A 227 6.85 -2.43 -8.61
N ALA A 228 7.52 -3.49 -8.16
CA ALA A 228 7.46 -4.02 -6.81
C ALA A 228 8.70 -3.72 -5.95
N MET A 229 8.57 -3.91 -4.64
CA MET A 229 9.71 -3.90 -3.71
C MET A 229 10.77 -4.90 -4.17
N THR A 230 12.02 -4.46 -4.27
CA THR A 230 13.09 -5.29 -4.86
C THR A 230 13.65 -6.34 -3.91
N ASN A 231 13.67 -6.08 -2.60
CA ASN A 231 14.18 -7.02 -1.59
C ASN A 231 13.07 -7.35 -0.57
N SER A 232 13.44 -7.72 0.65
CA SER A 232 12.53 -7.97 1.77
C SER A 232 12.89 -7.14 3.00
N TYR A 233 11.95 -7.01 3.95
CA TYR A 233 12.23 -6.39 5.24
C TYR A 233 13.40 -7.08 5.95
N ASN A 234 13.45 -8.41 5.88
CA ASN A 234 14.48 -9.22 6.53
C ASN A 234 15.87 -9.00 5.91
N ASP A 235 15.94 -8.90 4.57
CA ASP A 235 17.19 -8.67 3.85
C ASP A 235 17.83 -7.31 4.19
N MET A 236 17.03 -6.32 4.62
CA MET A 236 17.54 -5.02 5.10
C MET A 236 18.42 -5.13 6.35
N MET A 237 18.41 -6.26 7.08
CA MET A 237 19.38 -6.51 8.15
C MET A 237 20.83 -6.56 7.65
N ASN A 238 21.04 -6.70 6.33
CA ASN A 238 22.37 -6.68 5.71
C ASN A 238 22.80 -5.29 5.20
N SER A 239 21.92 -4.28 5.28
CA SER A 239 22.23 -2.92 4.81
C SER A 239 23.35 -2.27 5.62
N LYS A 240 24.19 -1.47 4.96
CA LYS A 240 25.24 -0.66 5.59
C LYS A 240 24.88 0.83 5.69
N ALA A 241 23.99 1.28 4.82
CA ALA A 241 23.25 2.53 4.99
C ALA A 241 21.81 2.36 4.52
N ALA A 242 20.90 3.13 5.08
CA ALA A 242 19.49 3.15 4.70
C ALA A 242 18.97 4.58 4.62
N LEU A 243 18.45 4.97 3.46
CA LEU A 243 17.82 6.26 3.23
C LEU A 243 16.30 6.11 3.24
N TYR A 244 15.65 6.67 4.24
CA TYR A 244 14.19 6.76 4.33
C TYR A 244 13.78 8.15 3.83
N ILE A 245 13.21 8.21 2.63
CA ILE A 245 12.71 9.45 2.02
C ILE A 245 11.27 9.23 1.57
N GLY A 246 10.37 10.08 2.06
CA GLY A 246 8.92 9.88 1.88
C GLY A 246 8.39 8.61 2.57
N SER A 247 9.04 8.16 3.64
CA SER A 247 8.62 7.02 4.48
C SER A 247 8.74 7.34 5.96
N ASN A 248 7.67 7.08 6.72
CA ASN A 248 7.64 7.14 8.18
C ASN A 248 7.30 5.76 8.76
N ALA A 249 8.23 4.80 8.59
CA ALA A 249 8.01 3.40 8.92
C ALA A 249 7.72 3.15 10.40
N ALA A 250 8.24 3.94 11.33
CA ALA A 250 7.93 3.79 12.76
C ALA A 250 6.43 3.99 13.10
N GLU A 251 5.67 4.64 12.21
CA GLU A 251 4.22 4.83 12.36
C GLU A 251 3.43 4.00 11.34
N ALA A 252 3.87 3.98 10.08
CA ALA A 252 3.16 3.32 8.99
C ALA A 252 3.44 1.81 8.91
N HIS A 253 4.63 1.36 9.32
CA HIS A 253 5.10 -0.03 9.26
C HIS A 253 5.90 -0.43 10.50
N PRO A 254 5.40 -0.25 11.75
CA PRO A 254 6.27 -0.22 12.93
C PRO A 254 7.09 -1.51 13.12
N VAL A 255 6.53 -2.66 12.77
CA VAL A 255 7.21 -3.96 12.89
C VAL A 255 8.36 -4.11 11.88
N SER A 256 8.33 -3.43 10.72
CA SER A 256 9.47 -3.45 9.80
C SER A 256 10.71 -2.76 10.37
N MET A 257 10.54 -1.88 11.36
CA MET A 257 11.68 -1.27 12.06
C MET A 257 12.48 -2.29 12.86
N LEU A 258 11.93 -3.48 13.19
CA LEU A 258 12.69 -4.55 13.83
C LEU A 258 13.94 -4.92 13.01
N SER A 259 13.75 -5.22 11.73
CA SER A 259 14.86 -5.54 10.83
C SER A 259 15.83 -4.37 10.66
N MET A 260 15.31 -3.15 10.58
CA MET A 260 16.17 -1.98 10.38
C MET A 260 16.98 -1.62 11.63
N LEU A 261 16.39 -1.73 12.81
CA LEU A 261 17.08 -1.48 14.07
C LEU A 261 18.16 -2.54 14.33
N HIS A 262 17.92 -3.82 14.00
CA HIS A 262 18.97 -4.83 13.99
C HIS A 262 20.12 -4.49 13.02
N ALA A 263 19.83 -3.98 11.82
CA ALA A 263 20.90 -3.55 10.93
C ALA A 263 21.69 -2.36 11.52
N LYS A 264 21.00 -1.43 12.19
CA LYS A 264 21.63 -0.27 12.87
C LYS A 264 22.54 -0.71 14.01
N GLU A 265 22.11 -1.68 14.82
CA GLU A 265 22.95 -2.30 15.85
C GLU A 265 24.22 -2.95 15.26
N ASN A 266 24.13 -3.44 14.02
CA ASN A 266 25.26 -3.98 13.24
C ASN A 266 26.03 -2.90 12.45
N GLY A 267 25.82 -1.62 12.74
CA GLY A 267 26.57 -0.50 12.18
C GLY A 267 25.94 0.21 10.97
N CYS A 268 24.74 -0.20 10.53
CA CYS A 268 24.03 0.49 9.44
C CYS A 268 23.73 1.95 9.80
N LYS A 269 24.01 2.88 8.88
CA LYS A 269 23.69 4.30 9.04
C LYS A 269 22.29 4.61 8.53
N LEU A 270 21.39 5.02 9.43
CA LEU A 270 20.01 5.37 9.10
C LEU A 270 19.88 6.88 8.82
N ILE A 271 19.41 7.23 7.63
CA ILE A 271 19.16 8.59 7.18
C ILE A 271 17.64 8.74 6.99
N VAL A 272 17.06 9.81 7.53
CA VAL A 272 15.63 10.13 7.35
C VAL A 272 15.50 11.52 6.73
N VAL A 273 14.81 11.60 5.60
CA VAL A 273 14.51 12.82 4.85
C VAL A 273 13.00 13.00 4.85
N ASP A 274 12.51 13.97 5.62
CA ASP A 274 11.07 14.19 5.84
C ASP A 274 10.84 15.66 6.21
N PRO A 275 9.77 16.32 5.70
CA PRO A 275 9.43 17.69 6.12
C PRO A 275 9.20 17.81 7.63
N ARG A 276 8.94 16.70 8.32
CA ARG A 276 8.71 16.63 9.76
C ARG A 276 9.79 15.83 10.48
N TYR A 277 10.05 16.20 11.74
CA TYR A 277 10.80 15.35 12.66
C TYR A 277 9.88 14.24 13.19
N THR A 278 9.83 13.12 12.47
CA THR A 278 8.92 11.98 12.74
C THR A 278 9.45 11.02 13.81
N ARG A 279 8.62 10.05 14.23
CA ARG A 279 9.08 8.94 15.09
C ARG A 279 10.17 8.09 14.42
N THR A 280 10.22 8.06 13.08
CA THR A 280 11.32 7.42 12.33
C THR A 280 12.59 8.27 12.39
N ALA A 281 12.48 9.60 12.21
CA ALA A 281 13.61 10.53 12.35
C ALA A 281 14.24 10.46 13.75
N ALA A 282 13.45 10.24 14.80
CA ALA A 282 13.95 10.03 16.16
C ALA A 282 14.87 8.80 16.32
N LYS A 283 14.93 7.91 15.33
CA LYS A 283 15.82 6.73 15.29
C LYS A 283 17.00 6.91 14.33
N SER A 284 17.05 7.99 13.56
CA SER A 284 18.07 8.18 12.52
C SER A 284 19.41 8.67 13.09
N ASP A 285 20.48 8.43 12.35
CA ASP A 285 21.79 9.04 12.57
C ASP A 285 21.85 10.43 11.90
N GLN A 286 21.09 10.61 10.82
CA GLN A 286 20.96 11.87 10.10
C GLN A 286 19.49 12.15 9.83
N TYR A 287 19.03 13.34 10.21
CA TYR A 287 17.72 13.85 9.83
C TYR A 287 17.89 15.05 8.92
N VAL A 288 17.26 15.00 7.76
CA VAL A 288 17.21 16.09 6.78
C VAL A 288 15.77 16.56 6.67
N ARG A 289 15.55 17.86 6.92
CA ARG A 289 14.26 18.47 6.66
C ARG A 289 14.24 18.97 5.23
N ILE A 290 13.26 18.53 4.47
CA ILE A 290 13.07 18.90 3.07
C ILE A 290 11.75 19.66 2.90
N ARG A 291 11.67 20.59 1.94
CA ARG A 291 10.39 21.15 1.52
C ARG A 291 9.55 20.07 0.81
N SER A 292 8.28 19.93 1.20
CA SER A 292 7.41 18.92 0.58
C SER A 292 7.29 19.15 -0.93
N GLY A 293 7.37 18.07 -1.71
CA GLY A 293 7.33 18.13 -3.17
C GLY A 293 8.68 18.34 -3.87
N THR A 294 9.80 18.41 -3.14
CA THR A 294 11.13 18.73 -3.69
C THR A 294 12.13 17.56 -3.64
N ASP A 295 11.62 16.34 -3.60
CA ASP A 295 12.41 15.11 -3.57
C ASP A 295 13.40 14.99 -4.74
N ILE A 296 13.00 15.40 -5.96
CA ILE A 296 13.87 15.34 -7.14
C ILE A 296 15.12 16.22 -6.97
N PRO A 297 15.00 17.53 -6.66
CA PRO A 297 16.16 18.38 -6.36
C PRO A 297 17.10 17.76 -5.33
N PHE A 298 16.57 17.24 -4.22
CA PHE A 298 17.39 16.63 -3.17
C PHE A 298 18.12 15.37 -3.67
N LEU A 299 17.40 14.43 -4.30
CA LEU A 299 17.98 13.19 -4.81
C LEU A 299 19.00 13.45 -5.92
N PHE A 300 18.76 14.46 -6.76
CA PHE A 300 19.70 14.88 -7.80
C PHE A 300 20.91 15.61 -7.21
N GLY A 301 20.77 16.36 -6.13
CA GLY A 301 21.91 16.88 -5.36
C GLY A 301 22.76 15.77 -4.73
N VAL A 302 22.14 14.70 -4.23
CA VAL A 302 22.87 13.50 -3.77
C VAL A 302 23.64 12.86 -4.93
N LEU A 303 23.00 12.71 -6.09
CA LEU A 303 23.66 12.22 -7.31
C LEU A 303 24.78 13.15 -7.80
N TYR A 304 24.61 14.47 -7.71
CA TYR A 304 25.62 15.45 -8.07
C TYR A 304 26.92 15.19 -7.32
N HIS A 305 26.85 15.02 -6.00
CA HIS A 305 28.03 14.71 -5.20
C HIS A 305 28.59 13.31 -5.50
N ILE A 306 27.75 12.30 -5.73
CA ILE A 306 28.24 10.96 -6.14
C ILE A 306 29.05 11.06 -7.43
N PHE A 307 28.52 11.74 -8.44
CA PHE A 307 29.15 11.89 -9.75
C PHE A 307 30.38 12.78 -9.74
N ASN A 308 30.38 13.86 -8.95
CA ASN A 308 31.49 14.79 -8.82
C ASN A 308 32.68 14.15 -8.10
N ASN A 309 32.43 13.25 -7.15
CA ASN A 309 33.47 12.54 -6.39
C ASN A 309 33.87 11.19 -7.03
N GLY A 310 33.24 10.78 -8.13
CA GLY A 310 33.50 9.49 -8.78
C GLY A 310 33.09 8.27 -7.95
N TRP A 311 32.08 8.41 -7.09
CA TRP A 311 31.60 7.36 -6.18
C TRP A 311 30.61 6.40 -6.82
N GLU A 312 30.18 6.65 -8.06
CA GLU A 312 29.29 5.76 -8.79
C GLU A 312 29.95 4.40 -9.12
N ASP A 313 29.11 3.37 -9.24
CA ASP A 313 29.54 2.05 -9.70
C ASP A 313 29.62 2.00 -11.22
N LYS A 314 30.76 2.43 -11.76
CA LYS A 314 30.99 2.52 -13.21
C LYS A 314 30.79 1.17 -13.93
N LYS A 315 31.23 0.06 -13.31
CA LYS A 315 31.06 -1.27 -13.90
C LYS A 315 29.58 -1.66 -13.93
N TYR A 316 28.87 -1.48 -12.82
CA TYR A 316 27.43 -1.77 -12.77
C TYR A 316 26.65 -0.94 -13.80
N ILE A 317 26.95 0.36 -13.91
CA ILE A 317 26.31 1.24 -14.88
C ILE A 317 26.54 0.74 -16.31
N ASN A 318 27.80 0.47 -16.67
CA ASN A 318 28.15 -0.04 -18.00
C ASN A 318 27.38 -1.34 -18.33
N ASP A 319 27.39 -2.27 -17.39
CA ASP A 319 26.88 -3.62 -17.62
C ASP A 319 25.36 -3.68 -17.64
N ARG A 320 24.70 -2.85 -16.82
CA ARG A 320 23.29 -3.04 -16.45
C ARG A 320 22.41 -1.81 -16.61
N VAL A 321 22.92 -0.65 -17.04
CA VAL A 321 22.13 0.59 -17.10
C VAL A 321 22.27 1.27 -18.45
N TYR A 322 21.14 1.66 -19.03
CA TYR A 322 21.05 2.42 -20.28
C TYR A 322 20.77 3.90 -19.99
N GLY A 323 21.55 4.81 -20.58
CA GLY A 323 21.31 6.26 -20.57
C GLY A 323 21.68 7.01 -19.28
N MET A 324 22.54 6.44 -18.42
CA MET A 324 22.97 7.10 -17.17
C MET A 324 23.89 8.32 -17.44
N ASP A 325 24.60 8.34 -18.56
CA ASP A 325 25.36 9.48 -19.07
C ASP A 325 24.47 10.72 -19.29
N LYS A 326 23.27 10.53 -19.86
CA LYS A 326 22.27 11.60 -20.07
C LYS A 326 21.76 12.13 -18.73
N VAL A 327 21.53 11.24 -17.75
CA VAL A 327 21.17 11.64 -16.38
C VAL A 327 22.31 12.38 -15.69
N ARG A 328 23.55 11.90 -15.81
CA ARG A 328 24.73 12.59 -15.27
C ARG A 328 24.83 14.00 -15.84
N LYS A 329 24.67 14.17 -17.15
CA LYS A 329 24.68 15.50 -17.79
C LYS A 329 23.63 16.43 -17.19
N GLU A 330 22.37 15.99 -17.14
CA GLU A 330 21.26 16.75 -16.56
C GLU A 330 21.53 17.15 -15.09
N VAL A 331 22.00 16.21 -14.28
CA VAL A 331 22.31 16.44 -12.86
C VAL A 331 23.43 17.46 -12.70
N MET A 332 24.55 17.28 -13.41
CA MET A 332 25.72 18.14 -13.27
C MET A 332 25.48 19.56 -13.80
N GLU A 333 24.66 19.72 -14.84
CA GLU A 333 24.36 21.03 -15.43
C GLU A 333 23.31 21.82 -14.64
N LYS A 334 22.27 21.17 -14.11
CA LYS A 334 21.10 21.86 -13.53
C LYS A 334 21.04 21.84 -12.01
N TRP A 335 21.59 20.82 -11.36
CA TRP A 335 21.41 20.58 -9.92
C TRP A 335 22.70 20.78 -9.14
N THR A 336 23.29 21.96 -9.35
CA THR A 336 24.39 22.46 -8.52
C THR A 336 23.94 22.59 -7.06
N PRO A 337 24.87 22.59 -6.08
CA PRO A 337 24.51 22.74 -4.67
C PRO A 337 23.63 23.96 -4.37
N ALA A 338 23.90 25.09 -5.03
CA ALA A 338 23.09 26.31 -4.90
C ALA A 338 21.65 26.12 -5.40
N ASN A 339 21.46 25.50 -6.57
CA ASN A 339 20.12 25.25 -7.11
C ASN A 339 19.35 24.20 -6.27
N VAL A 340 20.06 23.24 -5.67
CA VAL A 340 19.47 22.26 -4.76
C VAL A 340 19.00 22.94 -3.48
N GLU A 341 19.85 23.76 -2.86
CA GLU A 341 19.51 24.49 -1.63
C GLU A 341 18.34 25.45 -1.85
N GLU A 342 18.33 26.19 -2.96
CA GLU A 342 17.22 27.07 -3.35
C GLU A 342 15.91 26.29 -3.52
N ALA A 343 15.93 25.17 -4.24
CA ALA A 343 14.72 24.42 -4.55
C ALA A 343 14.15 23.71 -3.32
N CYS A 344 14.97 22.97 -2.57
CA CYS A 344 14.51 22.07 -1.50
C CYS A 344 14.77 22.56 -0.07
N GLY A 345 15.57 23.62 0.10
CA GLY A 345 15.92 24.20 1.40
C GLY A 345 17.00 23.43 2.18
N VAL A 346 17.68 22.48 1.54
CA VAL A 346 18.71 21.64 2.20
C VAL A 346 20.11 22.16 1.87
N PRO A 347 20.91 22.58 2.87
CA PRO A 347 22.26 23.07 2.62
C PRO A 347 23.20 22.02 2.02
N GLU A 348 24.12 22.44 1.16
CA GLU A 348 25.09 21.56 0.48
C GLU A 348 25.77 20.59 1.44
N ALA A 349 26.27 21.07 2.58
CA ALA A 349 27.00 20.24 3.54
C ALA A 349 26.19 19.03 4.01
N GLN A 350 24.87 19.18 4.15
CA GLN A 350 23.98 18.10 4.54
C GLN A 350 23.71 17.13 3.38
N VAL A 351 23.49 17.64 2.17
CA VAL A 351 23.33 16.81 0.96
C VAL A 351 24.60 16.00 0.68
N TYR A 352 25.77 16.63 0.74
CA TYR A 352 27.08 15.99 0.64
C TYR A 352 27.23 14.88 1.67
N LYS A 353 26.85 15.14 2.93
CA LYS A 353 26.97 14.13 4.00
C LYS A 353 26.10 12.90 3.75
N VAL A 354 24.88 13.09 3.24
CA VAL A 354 24.01 11.99 2.82
C VAL A 354 24.65 11.20 1.68
N ALA A 355 25.13 11.88 0.64
CA ALA A 355 25.80 11.26 -0.50
C ALA A 355 27.03 10.44 -0.06
N GLU A 356 27.89 11.03 0.77
CA GLU A 356 29.06 10.37 1.34
C GLU A 356 28.67 9.12 2.15
N THR A 357 27.65 9.25 3.00
CA THR A 357 27.20 8.15 3.86
C THR A 357 26.70 6.98 3.02
N MET A 358 25.89 7.22 1.99
CA MET A 358 25.40 6.17 1.11
C MET A 358 26.52 5.55 0.27
N ALA A 359 27.42 6.37 -0.27
CA ALA A 359 28.53 5.90 -1.11
C ALA A 359 29.56 5.07 -0.34
N LYS A 360 29.95 5.51 0.86
CA LYS A 360 30.99 4.87 1.68
C LYS A 360 30.48 3.69 2.51
N ASN A 361 29.16 3.48 2.61
CA ASN A 361 28.55 2.37 3.34
C ASN A 361 27.65 1.53 2.41
N ARG A 362 28.28 0.80 1.50
CA ARG A 362 27.60 -0.08 0.54
C ARG A 362 27.61 -1.55 1.01
N PRO A 363 26.57 -2.36 0.70
CA PRO A 363 25.35 -1.97 0.00
C PRO A 363 24.47 -1.05 0.85
N SER A 364 23.89 -0.05 0.18
CA SER A 364 22.92 0.87 0.81
C SER A 364 21.54 0.62 0.23
N THR A 365 20.50 0.87 1.01
CA THR A 365 19.11 0.75 0.60
C THR A 365 18.37 2.09 0.65
N ILE A 366 17.30 2.21 -0.13
CA ILE A 366 16.37 3.33 -0.06
C ILE A 366 14.95 2.83 0.23
N VAL A 367 14.24 3.52 1.10
CA VAL A 367 12.90 3.19 1.55
C VAL A 367 11.97 4.37 1.29
N TRP A 368 10.86 4.12 0.60
CA TRP A 368 9.81 5.11 0.38
C TRP A 368 8.41 4.50 0.49
N CYS A 369 7.43 5.38 0.70
CA CYS A 369 6.00 5.09 0.67
C CYS A 369 5.27 6.31 0.07
N MET A 370 4.21 6.76 0.74
CA MET A 370 3.33 7.81 0.23
C MET A 370 3.92 9.21 0.19
N GLY A 371 5.00 9.46 0.94
CA GLY A 371 5.65 10.76 0.94
C GLY A 371 6.28 11.09 -0.41
N GLN A 372 6.62 10.10 -1.24
CA GLN A 372 7.07 10.35 -2.62
C GLN A 372 5.94 10.15 -3.63
N THR A 373 5.04 9.19 -3.40
CA THR A 373 4.09 8.79 -4.45
C THR A 373 2.97 9.79 -4.67
N GLN A 374 2.49 10.48 -3.64
CA GLN A 374 1.28 11.32 -3.68
C GLN A 374 1.56 12.78 -4.05
N HIS A 375 2.11 12.97 -5.25
CA HIS A 375 2.45 14.25 -5.86
C HIS A 375 2.08 14.26 -7.36
N THR A 376 1.89 15.45 -7.93
CA THR A 376 1.71 15.67 -9.39
C THR A 376 2.88 15.18 -10.24
N ILE A 377 4.05 14.99 -9.62
CA ILE A 377 5.27 14.43 -10.22
C ILE A 377 5.75 13.15 -9.51
N GLY A 378 4.85 12.43 -8.85
CA GLY A 378 5.20 11.28 -8.01
C GLY A 378 5.91 10.16 -8.79
N ASN A 379 5.56 9.93 -10.06
CA ASN A 379 6.25 8.96 -10.92
C ASN A 379 7.71 9.34 -11.18
N ALA A 380 8.02 10.64 -11.28
CA ALA A 380 9.35 11.16 -11.51
C ALA A 380 10.19 11.10 -10.21
N MET A 381 9.59 11.40 -9.06
CA MET A 381 10.25 11.30 -7.74
C MET A 381 10.73 9.87 -7.45
N VAL A 382 9.86 8.87 -7.61
CA VAL A 382 10.26 7.47 -7.37
C VAL A 382 11.32 7.00 -8.37
N ARG A 383 11.32 7.56 -9.59
CA ARG A 383 12.39 7.29 -10.56
C ARG A 383 13.72 7.93 -10.14
N ALA A 384 13.73 9.14 -9.58
CA ALA A 384 14.96 9.71 -9.02
C ALA A 384 15.55 8.81 -7.92
N SER A 385 14.70 8.22 -7.06
CA SER A 385 15.10 7.21 -6.08
C SER A 385 15.72 5.96 -6.73
N CYS A 386 15.15 5.48 -7.84
CA CYS A 386 15.72 4.38 -8.63
C CYS A 386 17.07 4.74 -9.24
N LEU A 387 17.22 5.95 -9.81
CA LEU A 387 18.45 6.41 -10.45
C LEU A 387 19.61 6.47 -9.46
N LEU A 388 19.36 6.93 -8.23
CA LEU A 388 20.34 6.89 -7.14
C LEU A 388 20.84 5.47 -6.85
N GLN A 389 19.93 4.50 -6.75
CA GLN A 389 20.30 3.11 -6.49
C GLN A 389 21.02 2.43 -7.67
N LEU A 390 20.70 2.82 -8.91
CA LEU A 390 21.41 2.36 -10.10
C LEU A 390 22.82 2.96 -10.18
N ALA A 391 22.98 4.25 -9.88
CA ALA A 391 24.29 4.91 -9.83
C ALA A 391 25.20 4.26 -8.77
N LEU A 392 24.64 3.86 -7.63
CA LEU A 392 25.35 3.16 -6.57
C LEU A 392 25.36 1.63 -6.72
N GLY A 393 24.91 1.05 -7.84
CA GLY A 393 24.98 -0.39 -8.11
C GLY A 393 24.34 -1.30 -7.06
N ASN A 394 23.29 -0.84 -6.37
CA ASN A 394 22.71 -1.52 -5.21
C ASN A 394 21.48 -2.39 -5.53
N ILE A 395 20.90 -2.29 -6.72
CA ILE A 395 19.76 -3.12 -7.13
C ILE A 395 20.25 -4.54 -7.47
N GLY A 396 19.57 -5.56 -6.95
CA GLY A 396 20.01 -6.95 -7.07
C GLY A 396 21.12 -7.35 -6.09
N LYS A 397 21.26 -6.62 -4.97
CA LYS A 397 22.22 -6.90 -3.90
C LYS A 397 21.49 -7.15 -2.59
N SER A 398 21.95 -8.13 -1.81
CA SER A 398 21.48 -8.32 -0.43
C SER A 398 21.89 -7.12 0.44
N GLY A 399 20.97 -6.59 1.25
CA GLY A 399 21.14 -5.34 2.01
C GLY A 399 21.04 -4.07 1.16
N GLY A 400 20.84 -4.19 -0.16
CA GLY A 400 20.69 -3.06 -1.08
C GLY A 400 19.23 -2.78 -1.40
N GLY A 401 18.98 -2.52 -2.69
CA GLY A 401 17.63 -2.46 -3.24
C GLY A 401 16.86 -1.16 -3.04
N ALA A 402 15.76 -1.09 -3.76
CA ALA A 402 14.62 -0.21 -3.56
C ALA A 402 13.56 -0.92 -2.71
N ASN A 403 13.46 -0.54 -1.44
CA ASN A 403 12.58 -1.16 -0.46
C ASN A 403 11.30 -0.37 -0.27
N ILE A 404 10.29 -0.75 -1.06
CA ILE A 404 9.09 0.05 -1.24
C ILE A 404 7.99 -0.46 -0.34
N PHE A 405 7.76 0.23 0.77
CA PHE A 405 6.81 -0.22 1.79
C PHE A 405 5.39 0.11 1.38
N ARG A 406 4.62 -0.92 1.02
CA ARG A 406 3.24 -0.85 0.56
C ARG A 406 2.27 -0.39 1.65
N GLY A 407 1.09 0.11 1.27
CA GLY A 407 0.06 0.54 2.22
C GLY A 407 -0.65 -0.60 2.95
N HIS A 408 -1.87 -0.94 2.48
CA HIS A 408 -2.69 -2.02 3.02
C HIS A 408 -1.97 -3.37 2.99
N ASP A 409 -2.41 -4.26 3.85
CA ASP A 409 -1.98 -5.66 3.96
C ASP A 409 -1.91 -6.40 2.62
N ASN A 410 -2.90 -6.24 1.73
CA ASN A 410 -2.92 -6.90 0.42
C ASN A 410 -2.84 -5.95 -0.79
N VAL A 411 -2.40 -4.69 -0.63
CA VAL A 411 -2.33 -3.79 -1.80
C VAL A 411 -1.37 -4.31 -2.87
N GLN A 412 -0.32 -5.04 -2.50
CA GLN A 412 0.57 -5.68 -3.47
C GLN A 412 -0.20 -6.74 -4.27
N GLY A 413 -0.90 -7.63 -3.58
CA GLY A 413 -1.66 -8.71 -4.20
C GLY A 413 -2.82 -8.21 -5.06
N ALA A 414 -3.64 -7.29 -4.54
CA ALA A 414 -4.70 -6.65 -5.32
C ALA A 414 -4.15 -5.90 -6.54
N THR A 415 -2.95 -5.33 -6.49
CA THR A 415 -2.31 -4.79 -7.72
C THR A 415 -1.85 -5.90 -8.66
N ASP A 416 -1.32 -6.99 -8.13
CA ASP A 416 -0.82 -8.11 -8.92
C ASP A 416 -1.94 -8.80 -9.71
N VAL A 417 -3.14 -8.97 -9.13
CA VAL A 417 -4.25 -9.70 -9.76
C VAL A 417 -5.45 -8.85 -10.14
N GLY A 418 -5.47 -7.57 -9.76
CA GLY A 418 -6.57 -6.63 -10.02
C GLY A 418 -7.54 -6.49 -8.84
N PRO A 419 -8.55 -5.60 -8.93
CA PRO A 419 -9.02 -4.98 -10.17
C PRO A 419 -8.29 -3.68 -10.56
N ASN A 420 -7.50 -3.74 -11.64
CA ASN A 420 -6.81 -2.58 -12.21
C ASN A 420 -7.58 -2.01 -13.43
N PRO A 421 -7.61 -0.68 -13.63
CA PRO A 421 -8.31 -0.04 -14.75
C PRO A 421 -7.60 -0.19 -16.10
N ASN A 422 -6.30 -0.49 -16.11
CA ASN A 422 -5.45 -0.52 -17.30
C ASN A 422 -4.76 -1.86 -17.55
N SER A 423 -5.08 -2.88 -16.76
CA SER A 423 -4.49 -4.21 -16.92
C SER A 423 -5.46 -5.33 -16.55
N LEU A 424 -5.17 -6.50 -17.10
CA LEU A 424 -5.66 -7.79 -16.63
C LEU A 424 -4.72 -8.31 -15.52
N PRO A 425 -5.11 -9.39 -14.80
CA PRO A 425 -4.27 -9.99 -13.76
C PRO A 425 -2.86 -10.26 -14.26
N GLY A 426 -1.83 -10.09 -13.43
CA GLY A 426 -0.44 -10.24 -13.84
C GLY A 426 0.12 -9.10 -14.67
N TYR A 427 -0.44 -7.89 -14.61
CA TYR A 427 0.03 -6.76 -15.42
C TYR A 427 0.00 -7.03 -16.94
N TYR A 428 -0.88 -7.92 -17.41
CA TYR A 428 -1.14 -8.04 -18.84
C TYR A 428 -1.91 -6.79 -19.30
N GLY A 429 -1.43 -6.10 -20.34
CA GLY A 429 -2.13 -4.92 -20.87
C GLY A 429 -3.49 -5.27 -21.45
N LEU A 430 -4.37 -4.28 -21.63
CA LEU A 430 -5.70 -4.42 -22.24
C LEU A 430 -5.63 -4.56 -23.78
N ALA A 431 -4.80 -5.48 -24.29
CA ALA A 431 -4.67 -5.74 -25.72
C ALA A 431 -5.41 -7.03 -26.10
N ALA A 432 -5.85 -7.14 -27.36
CA ALA A 432 -6.53 -8.33 -27.87
C ALA A 432 -5.84 -9.66 -27.52
N GLY A 433 -4.51 -9.74 -27.62
CA GLY A 433 -3.75 -10.94 -27.28
C GLY A 433 -3.83 -11.33 -25.79
N SER A 434 -3.82 -10.34 -24.91
CA SER A 434 -3.98 -10.54 -23.46
C SER A 434 -5.39 -11.01 -23.12
N TRP A 435 -6.40 -10.43 -23.76
CA TRP A 435 -7.79 -10.85 -23.60
C TRP A 435 -8.04 -12.26 -24.11
N LYS A 436 -7.44 -12.66 -25.24
CA LYS A 436 -7.48 -14.05 -25.73
C LYS A 436 -6.84 -15.03 -24.74
N HIS A 437 -5.73 -14.65 -24.11
CA HIS A 437 -5.12 -15.42 -23.02
C HIS A 437 -6.09 -15.62 -21.86
N PHE A 438 -6.69 -14.53 -21.36
CA PHE A 438 -7.62 -14.63 -20.23
C PHE A 438 -8.96 -15.29 -20.58
N ALA A 439 -9.49 -15.10 -21.79
CA ALA A 439 -10.67 -15.83 -22.27
C ALA A 439 -10.41 -17.34 -22.26
N THR A 440 -9.23 -17.77 -22.73
CA THR A 440 -8.81 -19.19 -22.70
C THR A 440 -8.69 -19.71 -21.27
N VAL A 441 -8.06 -18.94 -20.36
CA VAL A 441 -7.94 -19.30 -18.94
C VAL A 441 -9.31 -19.43 -18.31
N TRP A 442 -10.16 -18.43 -18.44
CA TRP A 442 -11.50 -18.36 -17.85
C TRP A 442 -12.50 -19.32 -18.51
N GLY A 443 -12.11 -19.95 -19.62
CA GLY A 443 -12.94 -20.90 -20.34
C GLY A 443 -14.12 -20.26 -21.05
N VAL A 444 -14.03 -18.99 -21.45
CA VAL A 444 -15.07 -18.29 -22.22
C VAL A 444 -14.60 -18.00 -23.63
N ASP A 445 -15.54 -17.84 -24.55
CA ASP A 445 -15.24 -17.39 -25.90
C ASP A 445 -14.80 -15.92 -25.91
N TYR A 446 -13.83 -15.59 -26.77
CA TYR A 446 -13.30 -14.23 -26.88
C TYR A 446 -14.35 -13.23 -27.43
N GLU A 447 -15.15 -13.65 -28.41
CA GLU A 447 -16.19 -12.79 -28.95
C GLU A 447 -17.36 -12.64 -27.97
N TRP A 448 -17.65 -13.65 -27.14
CA TRP A 448 -18.61 -13.51 -26.04
C TRP A 448 -18.22 -12.40 -25.06
N ILE A 449 -16.99 -12.41 -24.53
CA ILE A 449 -16.56 -11.38 -23.57
C ILE A 449 -16.46 -10.01 -24.24
N LYS A 450 -15.99 -9.94 -25.49
CA LYS A 450 -15.92 -8.70 -26.26
C LYS A 450 -17.30 -8.09 -26.49
N GLY A 451 -18.32 -8.91 -26.78
CA GLY A 451 -19.71 -8.48 -26.90
C GLY A 451 -20.33 -7.91 -25.62
N ARG A 452 -19.66 -8.02 -24.46
CA ARG A 452 -20.09 -7.40 -23.20
C ARG A 452 -19.75 -5.92 -23.13
N TYR A 453 -18.75 -5.45 -23.88
CA TYR A 453 -18.27 -4.08 -23.87
C TYR A 453 -18.98 -3.23 -24.91
N ALA A 454 -19.06 -1.93 -24.66
CA ALA A 454 -19.38 -0.98 -25.73
C ALA A 454 -18.28 -0.98 -26.81
N PRO A 455 -18.61 -0.69 -28.09
CA PRO A 455 -17.63 -0.69 -29.18
C PRO A 455 -16.37 0.12 -28.86
N GLY A 456 -15.20 -0.51 -29.00
CA GLY A 456 -13.90 0.13 -28.76
C GLY A 456 -13.49 0.32 -27.29
N MET A 457 -14.31 -0.08 -26.32
CA MET A 457 -14.04 0.18 -24.89
C MET A 457 -13.21 -0.91 -24.20
N MET A 458 -13.24 -2.15 -24.70
CA MET A 458 -12.57 -3.31 -24.09
C MET A 458 -11.05 -3.13 -23.95
N GLU A 459 -10.41 -2.49 -24.93
CA GLU A 459 -8.96 -2.27 -24.98
C GLU A 459 -8.54 -0.90 -24.41
N LYS A 460 -9.51 -0.06 -24.02
CA LYS A 460 -9.26 1.23 -23.37
C LYS A 460 -9.19 1.08 -21.85
N SER A 461 -8.27 1.83 -21.24
CA SER A 461 -8.22 1.96 -19.78
C SER A 461 -9.51 2.59 -19.25
N GLY A 462 -9.93 2.21 -18.05
CA GLY A 462 -11.03 2.84 -17.32
C GLY A 462 -10.66 4.19 -16.70
N THR A 463 -11.63 4.89 -16.14
CA THR A 463 -11.38 6.02 -15.23
C THR A 463 -10.72 5.53 -13.95
N THR A 464 -9.83 6.31 -13.36
CA THR A 464 -9.14 5.98 -12.09
C THR A 464 -9.96 6.35 -10.85
N VAL A 465 -9.75 5.66 -9.71
CA VAL A 465 -10.52 5.96 -8.49
C VAL A 465 -10.22 7.36 -7.95
N SER A 466 -9.02 7.91 -8.14
CA SER A 466 -8.74 9.31 -7.77
C SER A 466 -9.57 10.34 -8.56
N ARG A 467 -10.21 9.92 -9.65
CA ARG A 467 -10.97 10.76 -10.58
C ARG A 467 -12.43 10.31 -10.78
N TRP A 468 -12.96 9.35 -10.01
CA TRP A 468 -14.35 8.90 -10.19
C TRP A 468 -15.35 10.04 -9.99
N VAL A 469 -15.03 10.99 -9.10
CA VAL A 469 -15.84 12.19 -8.83
C VAL A 469 -16.05 12.99 -10.12
N ASP A 470 -15.01 13.15 -10.92
CA ASP A 470 -15.09 13.88 -12.19
C ASP A 470 -15.86 13.07 -13.23
N ALA A 471 -15.70 11.74 -13.28
CA ALA A 471 -16.50 10.90 -14.17
C ALA A 471 -18.01 10.91 -13.86
N VAL A 472 -18.43 11.45 -12.71
CA VAL A 472 -19.84 11.72 -12.39
C VAL A 472 -20.23 13.17 -12.69
N LEU A 473 -19.34 14.12 -12.37
CA LEU A 473 -19.65 15.55 -12.39
C LEU A 473 -19.45 16.23 -13.74
N GLU A 474 -18.50 15.75 -14.55
CA GLU A 474 -18.20 16.30 -15.87
C GLU A 474 -19.35 16.09 -16.85
N ASN A 475 -19.37 16.92 -17.88
CA ASN A 475 -20.33 16.80 -18.97
C ASN A 475 -19.99 15.58 -19.85
N ASP A 476 -21.01 14.96 -20.43
CA ASP A 476 -20.87 13.76 -21.25
C ASP A 476 -19.98 13.96 -22.49
N ASP A 477 -19.92 15.18 -23.03
CA ASP A 477 -19.05 15.56 -24.16
C ASP A 477 -17.57 15.71 -23.78
N MET A 478 -17.27 15.79 -22.49
CA MET A 478 -15.92 15.98 -21.96
C MET A 478 -15.25 14.68 -21.52
N ILE A 479 -15.92 13.53 -21.61
CA ILE A 479 -15.38 12.24 -21.15
C ILE A 479 -15.26 11.25 -22.31
N ASP A 480 -14.25 10.37 -22.29
CA ASP A 480 -14.05 9.34 -23.32
C ASP A 480 -14.89 8.08 -23.04
N GLN A 481 -16.19 8.28 -22.85
CA GLN A 481 -17.22 7.26 -22.78
C GLN A 481 -18.58 7.89 -23.06
N LYS A 482 -19.56 7.06 -23.46
CA LYS A 482 -20.87 7.55 -23.96
C LYS A 482 -21.62 8.47 -22.99
N THR A 483 -21.50 8.26 -21.68
CA THR A 483 -22.15 9.08 -20.66
C THR A 483 -21.40 8.97 -19.34
N ASN A 484 -21.61 9.94 -18.46
CA ASN A 484 -21.05 9.94 -17.11
C ASN A 484 -21.49 8.74 -16.28
N VAL A 485 -20.73 8.48 -15.22
CA VAL A 485 -21.00 7.40 -14.27
C VAL A 485 -22.31 7.68 -13.54
N LYS A 486 -23.22 6.70 -13.58
CA LYS A 486 -24.53 6.73 -12.93
C LYS A 486 -24.58 5.83 -11.70
N GLY A 487 -23.82 4.74 -11.70
CA GLY A 487 -23.77 3.78 -10.59
C GLY A 487 -22.35 3.58 -10.07
N LEU A 488 -22.20 3.55 -8.75
CA LEU A 488 -20.93 3.40 -8.07
C LEU A 488 -20.99 2.32 -6.99
N PHE A 489 -20.02 1.41 -7.00
CA PHE A 489 -19.74 0.50 -5.90
C PHE A 489 -18.50 0.95 -5.14
N PHE A 490 -18.64 1.18 -3.84
CA PHE A 490 -17.55 1.24 -2.87
C PHE A 490 -17.45 -0.11 -2.19
N TRP A 491 -16.57 -0.99 -2.68
CA TRP A 491 -16.41 -2.34 -2.16
C TRP A 491 -15.10 -2.43 -1.35
N GLY A 492 -15.20 -2.29 -0.03
CA GLY A 492 -14.06 -2.31 0.89
C GLY A 492 -13.08 -1.15 0.67
N HIS A 493 -13.59 0.06 0.45
CA HIS A 493 -12.77 1.26 0.22
C HIS A 493 -13.39 2.48 0.91
N ALA A 494 -12.56 3.24 1.63
CA ALA A 494 -12.98 4.44 2.35
C ALA A 494 -12.94 5.70 1.46
N PRO A 495 -13.96 6.58 1.51
CA PRO A 495 -13.99 7.80 0.69
C PRO A 495 -13.08 8.90 1.25
N ASN A 496 -12.89 8.97 2.57
CA ASN A 496 -12.06 9.98 3.23
C ASN A 496 -10.56 9.79 2.98
N SER A 497 -10.14 8.74 2.29
CA SER A 497 -8.77 8.57 1.77
C SER A 497 -8.56 9.24 0.39
N GLN A 498 -9.60 9.81 -0.22
CA GLN A 498 -9.56 10.47 -1.53
C GLN A 498 -9.77 11.98 -1.39
N THR A 499 -9.08 12.77 -2.23
CA THR A 499 -9.13 14.24 -2.22
C THR A 499 -10.50 14.81 -2.60
N ARG A 500 -10.69 16.13 -2.41
CA ARG A 500 -11.85 16.91 -2.88
C ARG A 500 -13.17 16.45 -2.26
N GLY A 501 -13.22 16.30 -0.93
CA GLY A 501 -14.43 15.84 -0.21
C GLY A 501 -15.72 16.59 -0.57
N LEU A 502 -15.67 17.92 -0.75
CA LEU A 502 -16.86 18.69 -1.16
C LEU A 502 -17.40 18.23 -2.53
N ASP A 503 -16.52 17.99 -3.49
CA ASP A 503 -16.91 17.51 -4.84
C ASP A 503 -17.41 16.09 -4.77
N MET A 504 -16.79 15.27 -3.93
CA MET A 504 -17.21 13.91 -3.68
C MET A 504 -18.64 13.82 -3.17
N LYS A 505 -19.02 14.68 -2.21
CA LYS A 505 -20.42 14.77 -1.74
C LYS A 505 -21.36 15.15 -2.89
N ARG A 506 -21.00 16.14 -3.70
CA ARG A 506 -21.79 16.54 -4.88
C ARG A 506 -21.96 15.39 -5.87
N ALA A 507 -20.90 14.62 -6.13
CA ALA A 507 -20.95 13.45 -7.00
C ALA A 507 -21.85 12.34 -6.43
N MET A 508 -21.72 12.02 -5.13
CA MET A 508 -22.60 11.04 -4.45
C MET A 508 -24.07 11.43 -4.52
N ASP A 509 -24.38 12.73 -4.51
CA ASP A 509 -25.75 13.23 -4.63
C ASP A 509 -26.32 13.13 -6.05
N LYS A 510 -25.48 13.06 -7.09
CA LYS A 510 -25.92 12.94 -8.50
C LYS A 510 -26.13 11.50 -8.97
N LEU A 511 -25.53 10.51 -8.31
CA LEU A 511 -25.64 9.09 -8.70
C LEU A 511 -27.10 8.61 -8.74
N ASP A 512 -27.38 7.66 -9.62
CA ASP A 512 -28.63 6.87 -9.61
C ASP A 512 -28.51 5.71 -8.61
N LEU A 513 -27.31 5.10 -8.51
CA LEU A 513 -27.04 3.95 -7.64
C LEU A 513 -25.72 4.14 -6.89
N LEU A 514 -25.76 4.00 -5.57
CA LEU A 514 -24.57 3.91 -4.71
C LEU A 514 -24.67 2.66 -3.83
N VAL A 515 -23.71 1.75 -3.96
CA VAL A 515 -23.64 0.54 -3.14
C VAL A 515 -22.34 0.55 -2.35
N VAL A 516 -22.43 0.39 -1.03
CA VAL A 516 -21.28 0.23 -0.14
C VAL A 516 -21.27 -1.20 0.36
N VAL A 517 -20.19 -1.93 0.10
CA VAL A 517 -19.99 -3.31 0.57
C VAL A 517 -18.79 -3.31 1.50
N ASP A 518 -19.02 -3.45 2.80
CA ASP A 518 -17.97 -3.25 3.81
C ASP A 518 -18.37 -3.92 5.15
N PRO A 519 -17.42 -4.46 5.94
CA PRO A 519 -17.69 -4.91 7.31
C PRO A 519 -18.06 -3.78 8.28
N TYR A 520 -17.62 -2.54 8.03
CA TYR A 520 -17.90 -1.36 8.85
C TYR A 520 -18.67 -0.31 8.04
N PRO A 521 -19.55 0.48 8.64
CA PRO A 521 -20.12 1.62 7.93
C PRO A 521 -19.01 2.64 7.65
N SER A 522 -18.57 2.71 6.41
CA SER A 522 -17.58 3.70 6.01
C SER A 522 -18.12 5.11 6.14
N ALA A 523 -17.23 6.11 6.12
CA ALA A 523 -17.62 7.51 5.97
C ALA A 523 -18.60 7.77 4.80
N THR A 524 -18.64 6.89 3.78
CA THR A 524 -19.59 6.97 2.66
C THR A 524 -21.04 6.89 3.15
N ALA A 525 -21.33 6.05 4.15
CA ALA A 525 -22.68 5.90 4.67
C ALA A 525 -23.22 7.24 5.22
N ALA A 526 -22.44 7.90 6.08
CA ALA A 526 -22.82 9.19 6.63
C ALA A 526 -22.85 10.30 5.56
N MET A 527 -21.86 10.31 4.64
CA MET A 527 -21.82 11.29 3.54
C MET A 527 -23.00 11.16 2.58
N ALA A 528 -23.49 9.94 2.32
CA ALA A 528 -24.64 9.72 1.45
C ALA A 528 -25.96 10.14 2.13
N ALA A 529 -26.09 9.92 3.44
CA ALA A 529 -27.30 10.24 4.20
C ALA A 529 -27.38 11.72 4.63
N MET A 530 -26.26 12.43 4.77
CA MET A 530 -26.29 13.84 5.16
C MET A 530 -26.90 14.75 4.06
N PRO A 531 -27.49 15.89 4.44
CA PRO A 531 -28.06 16.86 3.50
C PRO A 531 -27.08 17.25 2.39
N PRO A 532 -27.58 17.61 1.20
CA PRO A 532 -26.73 18.19 0.17
C PRO A 532 -26.15 19.52 0.66
N ALA A 533 -25.08 19.97 0.02
CA ALA A 533 -24.58 21.33 0.24
C ALA A 533 -25.67 22.37 -0.09
N GLU A 534 -25.58 23.56 0.51
CA GLU A 534 -26.53 24.63 0.27
C GLU A 534 -26.68 24.94 -1.23
N GLY A 535 -27.93 25.06 -1.69
CA GLY A 535 -28.26 25.26 -3.11
C GLY A 535 -28.12 24.01 -3.99
N GLN A 536 -27.64 22.87 -3.48
CA GLN A 536 -27.58 21.61 -4.20
C GLN A 536 -28.80 20.72 -3.89
N LYS A 537 -29.13 19.80 -4.80
CA LYS A 537 -30.21 18.83 -4.63
C LYS A 537 -29.68 17.42 -4.81
N VAL A 538 -30.23 16.49 -4.02
CA VAL A 538 -30.03 15.06 -4.22
C VAL A 538 -30.83 14.62 -5.43
N ASN A 539 -30.26 13.76 -6.29
CA ASN A 539 -30.98 13.10 -7.37
C ASN A 539 -32.17 12.33 -6.77
N LYS A 540 -33.38 12.68 -7.23
CA LYS A 540 -34.64 12.11 -6.73
C LYS A 540 -34.77 10.60 -6.97
N ASN A 541 -34.02 10.06 -7.93
CA ASN A 541 -34.01 8.64 -8.28
C ASN A 541 -32.84 7.88 -7.63
N ARG A 542 -32.06 8.53 -6.77
CA ARG A 542 -30.88 7.92 -6.14
C ARG A 542 -31.30 6.83 -5.17
N ASN A 543 -30.73 5.65 -5.34
CA ASN A 543 -30.77 4.57 -4.36
C ASN A 543 -29.41 4.35 -3.72
N VAL A 544 -29.39 4.21 -2.39
CA VAL A 544 -28.17 3.94 -1.62
C VAL A 544 -28.36 2.68 -0.79
N TYR A 545 -27.42 1.74 -0.91
CA TYR A 545 -27.44 0.47 -0.18
C TYR A 545 -26.14 0.25 0.59
N LEU A 546 -26.25 -0.35 1.77
CA LEU A 546 -25.13 -0.85 2.56
C LEU A 546 -25.25 -2.37 2.68
N LEU A 547 -24.21 -3.12 2.33
CA LEU A 547 -24.18 -4.57 2.37
C LEU A 547 -23.07 -5.04 3.33
N PRO A 548 -23.39 -5.85 4.37
CA PRO A 548 -22.40 -6.32 5.34
C PRO A 548 -21.51 -7.40 4.73
N ALA A 549 -20.22 -7.07 4.56
CA ALA A 549 -19.20 -8.03 4.14
C ALA A 549 -18.46 -8.62 5.34
N CYS A 550 -17.87 -9.80 5.14
CA CYS A 550 -16.94 -10.38 6.10
C CYS A 550 -15.63 -9.56 6.19
N THR A 551 -15.08 -9.50 7.39
CA THR A 551 -13.67 -9.23 7.62
C THR A 551 -12.83 -10.43 7.14
N GLN A 552 -11.53 -10.21 6.97
CA GLN A 552 -10.62 -11.28 6.56
C GLN A 552 -10.35 -12.32 7.66
N PHE A 553 -10.86 -12.12 8.88
CA PHE A 553 -10.85 -13.12 9.96
C PHE A 553 -12.07 -14.04 9.95
N GLU A 554 -13.11 -13.67 9.19
CA GLU A 554 -14.35 -14.42 8.99
C GLU A 554 -14.33 -15.22 7.66
N THR A 555 -13.22 -15.14 6.92
CA THR A 555 -12.96 -15.89 5.69
C THR A 555 -11.51 -16.38 5.63
N HIS A 556 -11.10 -17.01 4.55
CA HIS A 556 -9.74 -17.54 4.34
C HIS A 556 -9.28 -17.27 2.91
N GLY A 557 -7.96 -17.32 2.68
CA GLY A 557 -7.36 -17.08 1.36
C GLY A 557 -5.96 -16.53 1.47
N SER A 558 -5.35 -16.16 0.34
CA SER A 558 -3.97 -15.70 0.31
C SER A 558 -3.84 -14.17 0.30
N VAL A 559 -2.76 -13.66 0.90
CA VAL A 559 -2.40 -12.23 0.94
C VAL A 559 -0.94 -12.05 0.57
N THR A 560 -0.64 -11.02 -0.21
CA THR A 560 0.72 -10.69 -0.66
C THR A 560 1.25 -9.48 0.09
N ALA A 561 2.27 -9.68 0.90
CA ALA A 561 2.96 -8.65 1.66
C ALA A 561 3.87 -7.78 0.76
N SER A 562 4.42 -6.69 1.33
CA SER A 562 5.25 -5.73 0.59
C SER A 562 6.49 -6.37 -0.04
N ASN A 563 7.08 -7.36 0.62
CA ASN A 563 8.23 -8.13 0.14
C ASN A 563 7.86 -9.22 -0.89
N ARG A 564 6.62 -9.18 -1.42
CA ARG A 564 6.05 -10.14 -2.38
C ARG A 564 5.80 -11.54 -1.82
N SER A 565 6.09 -11.80 -0.55
CA SER A 565 5.73 -13.05 0.12
C SER A 565 4.21 -13.19 0.20
N ILE A 566 3.71 -14.29 -0.32
CA ILE A 566 2.30 -14.68 -0.26
C ILE A 566 2.10 -15.55 0.97
N GLN A 567 1.11 -15.24 1.77
CA GLN A 567 0.80 -15.92 3.03
C GLN A 567 -0.66 -16.38 3.02
N TRP A 568 -0.94 -17.54 3.60
CA TRP A 568 -2.30 -18.05 3.71
C TRP A 568 -2.95 -17.60 5.03
N ARG A 569 -4.16 -17.04 4.97
CA ARG A 569 -4.99 -16.69 6.12
C ARG A 569 -5.97 -17.80 6.42
N GLU A 570 -6.02 -18.24 7.67
CA GLU A 570 -7.08 -19.12 8.17
C GLU A 570 -8.32 -18.32 8.60
N LYS A 571 -9.49 -18.92 8.44
CA LYS A 571 -10.76 -18.42 8.99
C LYS A 571 -10.76 -18.59 10.50
N VAL A 572 -10.65 -17.49 11.23
CA VAL A 572 -10.57 -17.48 12.70
C VAL A 572 -11.93 -17.77 13.33
N ILE A 573 -12.94 -16.99 12.97
CA ILE A 573 -14.32 -17.10 13.47
C ILE A 573 -15.31 -17.26 12.31
N ASP A 574 -16.52 -17.72 12.60
CA ASP A 574 -17.59 -17.67 11.61
C ASP A 574 -18.08 -16.22 11.41
N PRO A 575 -18.63 -15.89 10.23
CA PRO A 575 -19.14 -14.56 9.95
C PRO A 575 -20.11 -14.04 11.01
N LEU A 576 -19.86 -12.84 11.52
CA LEU A 576 -20.74 -12.19 12.48
C LEU A 576 -21.97 -11.59 11.76
N PHE A 577 -23.10 -11.58 12.48
CA PHE A 577 -24.36 -11.01 12.03
C PHE A 577 -24.84 -11.62 10.69
N GLU A 578 -25.34 -10.80 9.77
CA GLU A 578 -25.72 -11.23 8.42
C GLU A 578 -24.57 -10.98 7.42
N SER A 579 -23.31 -10.96 7.87
CA SER A 579 -22.15 -10.75 6.98
C SER A 579 -21.95 -11.93 6.04
N VAL A 580 -21.57 -11.64 4.79
CA VAL A 580 -21.31 -12.64 3.74
C VAL A 580 -19.91 -12.42 3.14
N PRO A 581 -19.15 -13.47 2.81
CA PRO A 581 -17.84 -13.31 2.16
C PRO A 581 -17.94 -12.63 0.79
N ASP A 582 -16.95 -11.80 0.46
CA ASP A 582 -16.96 -10.98 -0.77
C ASP A 582 -17.16 -11.79 -2.05
N HIS A 583 -16.49 -12.93 -2.20
CA HIS A 583 -16.59 -13.79 -3.39
C HIS A 583 -17.97 -14.45 -3.53
N THR A 584 -18.65 -14.71 -2.40
CA THR A 584 -20.03 -15.21 -2.37
C THR A 584 -21.00 -14.10 -2.79
N ILE A 585 -20.81 -12.87 -2.31
CA ILE A 585 -21.58 -11.70 -2.75
C ILE A 585 -21.40 -11.48 -4.27
N MET A 586 -20.17 -11.57 -4.79
CA MET A 586 -19.88 -11.46 -6.22
C MET A 586 -20.59 -12.52 -7.05
N GLN A 587 -20.59 -13.78 -6.59
CA GLN A 587 -21.31 -14.87 -7.26
C GLN A 587 -22.82 -14.60 -7.29
N ALA A 588 -23.40 -14.21 -6.16
CA ALA A 588 -24.84 -13.94 -6.05
C ALA A 588 -25.30 -12.79 -6.96
N PHE A 589 -24.47 -11.76 -7.13
CA PHE A 589 -24.68 -10.72 -8.13
C PHE A 589 -24.57 -11.26 -9.56
N ALA A 590 -23.54 -12.06 -9.85
CA ALA A 590 -23.31 -12.62 -11.19
C ALA A 590 -24.44 -13.55 -11.63
N ASP A 591 -24.98 -14.38 -10.73
CA ASP A 591 -26.12 -15.26 -10.99
C ASP A 591 -27.35 -14.44 -11.42
N ARG A 592 -27.69 -13.38 -10.67
CA ARG A 592 -28.82 -12.49 -10.97
C ARG A 592 -28.59 -11.65 -12.23
N LEU A 593 -27.34 -11.33 -12.56
CA LEU A 593 -26.96 -10.61 -13.78
C LEU A 593 -26.82 -11.53 -15.00
N GLY A 594 -26.94 -12.84 -14.82
CA GLY A 594 -26.97 -13.83 -15.90
C GLY A 594 -25.61 -14.24 -16.46
N PHE A 595 -24.52 -14.07 -15.70
CA PHE A 595 -23.18 -14.55 -16.09
C PHE A 595 -22.48 -15.38 -15.00
N GLY A 596 -23.23 -15.84 -14.01
CA GLY A 596 -22.71 -16.60 -12.88
C GLY A 596 -22.08 -17.93 -13.27
N LYS A 597 -22.64 -18.64 -14.26
CA LYS A 597 -22.10 -19.91 -14.78
C LYS A 597 -20.74 -19.73 -15.44
N GLU A 598 -20.56 -18.65 -16.20
CA GLU A 598 -19.30 -18.30 -16.84
C GLU A 598 -18.27 -17.87 -15.79
N LEU A 599 -18.69 -17.08 -14.78
CA LEU A 599 -17.80 -16.60 -13.72
C LEU A 599 -17.16 -17.77 -12.96
N SER A 600 -17.96 -18.76 -12.58
CA SER A 600 -17.53 -19.88 -11.75
C SER A 600 -17.18 -21.15 -12.52
N LYS A 601 -17.06 -21.08 -13.85
CA LYS A 601 -16.85 -22.25 -14.73
C LYS A 601 -15.70 -23.17 -14.29
N ASN A 602 -14.63 -22.59 -13.77
CA ASN A 602 -13.42 -23.32 -13.36
C ASN A 602 -13.32 -23.52 -11.84
N PHE A 603 -14.36 -23.16 -11.08
CA PHE A 603 -14.34 -23.23 -9.63
C PHE A 603 -15.17 -24.41 -9.15
N LYS A 604 -14.64 -25.13 -8.16
CA LYS A 604 -15.48 -25.99 -7.35
C LYS A 604 -16.45 -25.09 -6.58
N MET A 605 -17.74 -25.38 -6.69
CA MET A 605 -18.78 -24.69 -5.93
C MET A 605 -19.05 -25.46 -4.64
N VAL A 606 -19.05 -24.75 -3.52
CA VAL A 606 -19.43 -25.26 -2.20
C VAL A 606 -20.68 -24.54 -1.70
N THR A 607 -21.29 -25.05 -0.63
CA THR A 607 -22.44 -24.41 0.02
C THR A 607 -21.97 -23.68 1.26
N GLY A 608 -21.94 -22.35 1.19
CA GLY A 608 -21.70 -21.49 2.33
C GLY A 608 -22.98 -21.24 3.11
N LYS A 609 -22.94 -21.25 4.44
CA LYS A 609 -24.10 -20.96 5.29
C LYS A 609 -23.90 -19.63 5.99
N TYR A 610 -24.53 -18.58 5.47
CA TYR A 610 -24.32 -17.21 5.92
C TYR A 610 -25.65 -16.47 6.02
N ALA A 611 -25.80 -15.58 6.99
CA ALA A 611 -27.04 -14.82 7.19
C ALA A 611 -28.31 -15.70 7.28
N GLY A 612 -28.18 -16.91 7.87
CA GLY A 612 -29.30 -17.84 8.03
C GLY A 612 -29.78 -18.54 6.75
N GLN A 613 -29.03 -18.45 5.64
CA GLN A 613 -29.38 -19.10 4.38
C GLN A 613 -28.17 -19.77 3.71
N ASP A 614 -28.46 -20.70 2.80
CA ASP A 614 -27.46 -21.39 1.99
C ASP A 614 -27.09 -20.54 0.76
N TRP A 615 -25.80 -20.46 0.45
CA TRP A 615 -25.24 -19.70 -0.67
C TRP A 615 -24.36 -20.59 -1.56
N PRO A 616 -24.50 -20.50 -2.90
CA PRO A 616 -23.47 -20.99 -3.80
C PRO A 616 -22.19 -20.18 -3.61
N GLU A 617 -21.11 -20.84 -3.21
CA GLU A 617 -19.83 -20.20 -2.89
C GLU A 617 -18.72 -20.78 -3.76
N PRO A 618 -17.99 -19.96 -4.52
CA PRO A 618 -16.75 -20.40 -5.17
C PRO A 618 -15.67 -20.78 -4.14
N GLU A 619 -15.09 -21.97 -4.28
CA GLU A 619 -13.99 -22.41 -3.42
C GLU A 619 -12.72 -21.58 -3.67
N ILE A 620 -12.18 -20.95 -2.62
CA ILE A 620 -11.00 -20.06 -2.66
C ILE A 620 -9.78 -20.76 -3.26
N GLU A 621 -9.50 -22.01 -2.88
CA GLU A 621 -8.38 -22.78 -3.42
C GLU A 621 -8.50 -23.00 -4.94
N SER A 622 -9.72 -23.15 -5.46
CA SER A 622 -9.95 -23.27 -6.90
C SER A 622 -9.65 -21.96 -7.63
N ILE A 623 -9.98 -20.81 -7.03
CA ILE A 623 -9.63 -19.49 -7.58
C ILE A 623 -8.10 -19.30 -7.61
N LEU A 624 -7.39 -19.64 -6.53
CA LEU A 624 -5.92 -19.54 -6.51
C LEU A 624 -5.27 -20.41 -7.59
N ARG A 625 -5.81 -21.59 -7.88
CA ARG A 625 -5.32 -22.43 -8.98
C ARG A 625 -5.57 -21.80 -10.36
N GLU A 626 -6.67 -21.08 -10.56
CA GLU A 626 -6.90 -20.29 -11.78
C GLU A 626 -5.90 -19.12 -11.92
N ILE A 627 -5.59 -18.42 -10.80
CA ILE A 627 -4.52 -17.42 -10.74
C ILE A 627 -3.18 -18.06 -11.15
N ASN A 628 -2.81 -19.19 -10.54
CA ASN A 628 -1.55 -19.86 -10.81
C ASN A 628 -1.39 -20.32 -12.27
N ARG A 629 -2.49 -20.63 -12.95
CA ARG A 629 -2.50 -21.01 -14.37
C ARG A 629 -2.37 -19.82 -15.33
N SER A 630 -2.61 -18.59 -14.87
CA SER A 630 -2.78 -17.42 -15.74
C SER A 630 -1.76 -16.31 -15.57
N VAL A 631 -1.15 -16.18 -14.39
CA VAL A 631 -0.32 -15.04 -14.00
C VAL A 631 1.18 -15.32 -14.22
N TRP A 632 1.54 -15.57 -15.49
CA TRP A 632 2.90 -15.99 -15.88
C TRP A 632 3.93 -14.87 -15.86
N THR A 633 3.53 -13.66 -16.25
CA THR A 633 4.37 -12.44 -16.36
C THR A 633 5.17 -12.09 -15.12
N ILE A 634 4.66 -12.37 -13.93
CA ILE A 634 5.32 -12.13 -12.65
C ILE A 634 5.69 -13.42 -11.92
N GLY A 635 5.48 -14.58 -12.55
CA GLY A 635 5.75 -15.88 -11.94
C GLY A 635 4.89 -16.10 -10.69
N TYR A 636 3.61 -15.74 -10.72
CA TYR A 636 2.66 -16.06 -9.66
C TYR A 636 2.00 -17.41 -9.97
N THR A 637 2.83 -18.42 -10.28
CA THR A 637 2.38 -19.71 -10.84
C THR A 637 2.75 -20.89 -9.96
N GLY A 638 3.82 -20.78 -9.16
CA GLY A 638 4.27 -21.84 -8.27
C GLY A 638 3.58 -21.87 -6.90
N GLN A 639 2.77 -20.89 -6.54
CA GLN A 639 2.22 -20.71 -5.20
C GLN A 639 0.86 -21.40 -5.01
N THR A 640 0.86 -22.73 -4.94
CA THR A 640 -0.39 -23.48 -4.71
C THR A 640 -0.89 -23.35 -3.28
N PRO A 641 -2.20 -23.56 -3.03
CA PRO A 641 -2.75 -23.56 -1.68
C PRO A 641 -1.98 -24.45 -0.70
N GLU A 642 -1.54 -25.63 -1.14
CA GLU A 642 -0.86 -26.61 -0.30
C GLU A 642 0.51 -26.11 0.18
N ARG A 643 1.30 -25.50 -0.72
CA ARG A 643 2.60 -24.93 -0.38
C ARG A 643 2.47 -23.76 0.59
N LEU A 644 1.54 -22.84 0.31
CA LEU A 644 1.31 -21.67 1.17
C LEU A 644 0.83 -22.07 2.56
N LYS A 645 -0.09 -23.03 2.65
CA LYS A 645 -0.56 -23.58 3.94
C LYS A 645 0.56 -24.29 4.71
N ALA A 646 1.42 -25.04 4.02
CA ALA A 646 2.58 -25.68 4.64
C ALA A 646 3.55 -24.63 5.23
N HIS A 647 3.83 -23.54 4.51
CA HIS A 647 4.68 -22.45 5.00
C HIS A 647 4.13 -21.84 6.29
N MET A 648 2.81 -21.66 6.39
CA MET A 648 2.18 -21.09 7.59
C MET A 648 2.27 -22.02 8.80
N ARG A 649 2.11 -23.33 8.62
CA ARG A 649 2.24 -24.33 9.70
C ARG A 649 3.70 -24.55 10.13
N MET A 650 4.65 -24.31 9.22
CA MET A 650 6.07 -24.60 9.43
C MET A 650 6.93 -23.35 9.56
N MET A 651 6.40 -22.21 10.03
CA MET A 651 7.16 -20.95 10.10
C MET A 651 8.53 -21.07 10.79
N SER A 652 8.63 -21.92 11.83
CA SER A 652 9.87 -22.17 12.58
C SER A 652 11.05 -22.69 11.76
N VAL A 653 10.82 -23.29 10.58
CA VAL A 653 11.91 -23.81 9.75
C VAL A 653 12.57 -22.73 8.88
N PHE A 654 11.94 -21.56 8.77
CA PHE A 654 12.44 -20.46 7.95
C PHE A 654 13.37 -19.56 8.76
N ASP A 655 14.53 -19.27 8.18
CA ASP A 655 15.50 -18.39 8.80
C ASP A 655 15.01 -16.93 8.82
N PRO A 656 14.99 -16.23 9.97
CA PRO A 656 14.40 -14.90 10.09
C PRO A 656 15.23 -13.80 9.43
N LYS A 657 16.45 -14.09 8.94
CA LYS A 657 17.27 -13.12 8.22
C LYS A 657 17.20 -13.31 6.71
N THR A 658 17.25 -14.56 6.25
CA THR A 658 17.28 -14.90 4.82
C THR A 658 15.93 -15.33 4.25
N LEU A 659 14.96 -15.61 5.13
CA LEU A 659 13.67 -16.25 4.83
C LEU A 659 13.78 -17.65 4.24
N ARG A 660 14.97 -18.26 4.19
CA ARG A 660 15.19 -19.55 3.55
C ARG A 660 14.87 -20.70 4.52
N SER A 661 14.13 -21.69 4.05
CA SER A 661 13.81 -22.90 4.82
C SER A 661 15.05 -23.75 5.05
N ARG A 662 15.21 -24.22 6.28
CA ARG A 662 16.20 -25.22 6.69
C ARG A 662 15.77 -26.66 6.40
N GLY A 663 14.57 -26.86 5.85
CA GLY A 663 14.00 -28.16 5.50
C GLY A 663 12.95 -28.68 6.47
N GLY A 664 12.11 -29.60 5.98
CA GLY A 664 11.05 -30.24 6.75
C GLY A 664 9.81 -30.52 5.92
N VAL A 665 9.14 -31.63 6.23
CA VAL A 665 7.90 -32.07 5.57
C VAL A 665 6.69 -31.70 6.41
N ASP A 666 5.74 -30.98 5.81
CA ASP A 666 4.47 -30.66 6.44
C ASP A 666 3.64 -31.93 6.59
N LYS A 667 3.22 -32.24 7.82
CA LYS A 667 2.48 -33.48 8.11
C LYS A 667 1.08 -33.50 7.50
N VAL A 668 0.52 -32.34 7.14
CA VAL A 668 -0.84 -32.22 6.62
C VAL A 668 -0.85 -32.37 5.09
N THR A 669 0.02 -31.67 4.38
CA THR A 669 0.06 -31.69 2.90
C THR A 669 1.11 -32.63 2.32
N GLY A 670 2.04 -33.13 3.14
CA GLY A 670 3.21 -33.90 2.69
C GLY A 670 4.25 -33.05 1.95
N TYR A 671 4.09 -31.72 1.95
CA TYR A 671 4.99 -30.83 1.22
C TYR A 671 6.33 -30.66 1.93
N ASP A 672 7.42 -30.92 1.24
CA ASP A 672 8.77 -30.64 1.71
C ASP A 672 9.17 -29.19 1.41
N THR A 673 9.36 -28.40 2.46
CA THR A 673 9.72 -26.97 2.39
C THR A 673 11.21 -26.73 2.12
N ALA A 674 12.06 -27.77 2.04
CA ALA A 674 13.50 -27.60 1.86
C ALA A 674 13.83 -26.74 0.63
N GLY A 675 14.61 -25.68 0.87
CA GLY A 675 15.08 -24.75 -0.15
C GLY A 675 14.16 -23.56 -0.41
N ASP A 676 12.88 -23.62 -0.03
CA ASP A 676 11.91 -22.56 -0.28
C ASP A 676 12.23 -21.30 0.52
N TYR A 677 11.82 -20.14 -0.01
CA TYR A 677 11.75 -18.91 0.77
C TYR A 677 10.34 -18.71 1.34
N PHE A 678 10.25 -18.17 2.55
CA PHE A 678 8.98 -17.98 3.23
C PHE A 678 7.99 -17.16 2.38
N GLY A 679 6.79 -17.71 2.23
CA GLY A 679 5.74 -17.18 1.36
C GLY A 679 6.04 -17.15 -0.14
N LEU A 680 7.05 -17.85 -0.66
CA LEU A 680 7.30 -18.01 -2.10
C LEU A 680 7.26 -16.68 -2.89
N PRO A 681 8.07 -15.68 -2.49
CA PRO A 681 7.99 -14.34 -3.04
C PRO A 681 8.09 -14.36 -4.55
N TRP A 682 7.12 -13.75 -5.25
CA TRP A 682 7.13 -13.81 -6.70
C TRP A 682 8.26 -12.94 -7.29
N PRO A 683 8.96 -13.35 -8.36
CA PRO A 683 8.65 -14.53 -9.15
C PRO A 683 8.95 -15.88 -8.50
N CYS A 684 7.96 -16.76 -8.60
CA CYS A 684 8.03 -18.18 -8.32
C CYS A 684 7.50 -18.93 -9.55
N TYR A 685 8.37 -19.09 -10.55
CA TYR A 685 7.98 -19.58 -11.87
C TYR A 685 7.68 -21.07 -11.91
N GLY A 686 6.94 -21.45 -12.96
CA GLY A 686 6.61 -22.84 -13.25
C GLY A 686 5.43 -23.37 -12.45
N THR A 687 5.12 -24.65 -12.68
CA THR A 687 4.13 -25.40 -11.90
C THR A 687 4.69 -25.75 -10.52
N ALA A 688 3.82 -26.17 -9.60
CA ALA A 688 4.25 -26.64 -8.27
C ALA A 688 5.32 -27.75 -8.34
N ALA A 689 5.26 -28.61 -9.35
CA ALA A 689 6.22 -29.70 -9.57
C ALA A 689 7.64 -29.21 -9.87
N ILE A 690 7.79 -28.02 -10.46
CA ILE A 690 9.11 -27.40 -10.69
C ILE A 690 9.76 -26.99 -9.35
N LYS A 691 8.95 -26.80 -8.30
CA LYS A 691 9.39 -26.47 -6.94
C LYS A 691 10.35 -25.27 -6.90
N HIS A 692 10.06 -24.24 -7.70
CA HIS A 692 10.81 -22.99 -7.63
C HIS A 692 10.65 -22.39 -6.21
N PRO A 693 11.73 -21.91 -5.55
CA PRO A 693 11.68 -21.52 -4.13
C PRO A 693 11.08 -20.11 -3.89
N GLY A 694 10.92 -19.35 -4.96
CA GLY A 694 10.60 -17.92 -4.93
C GLY A 694 11.85 -17.05 -5.00
N SER A 695 11.69 -15.76 -5.28
CA SER A 695 12.79 -14.82 -5.52
C SER A 695 12.73 -13.66 -4.53
N PRO A 696 13.32 -13.79 -3.32
CA PRO A 696 13.19 -12.76 -2.28
C PRO A 696 13.89 -11.45 -2.66
N ASN A 697 15.00 -11.52 -3.41
CA ASN A 697 15.74 -10.37 -3.91
C ASN A 697 15.66 -10.38 -5.43
N LEU A 698 14.91 -9.44 -6.02
CA LEU A 698 14.83 -9.28 -7.46
C LEU A 698 16.19 -8.91 -8.03
N TYR A 699 16.49 -9.47 -9.19
CA TYR A 699 17.64 -9.09 -10.03
C TYR A 699 19.01 -9.44 -9.43
N ASP A 700 19.05 -10.39 -8.49
CA ASP A 700 20.26 -10.96 -7.91
C ASP A 700 20.94 -11.94 -8.89
N THR A 701 21.99 -11.47 -9.54
CA THR A 701 22.76 -12.25 -10.51
C THR A 701 23.72 -13.24 -9.85
N SER A 702 23.94 -13.18 -8.53
CA SER A 702 24.83 -14.10 -7.82
C SER A 702 24.22 -15.50 -7.63
N LYS A 703 22.91 -15.62 -7.84
CA LYS A 703 22.14 -16.86 -7.75
C LYS A 703 21.69 -17.31 -9.14
N SER A 704 21.44 -18.61 -9.29
CA SER A 704 20.78 -19.13 -10.49
C SER A 704 19.29 -18.81 -10.44
N VAL A 705 18.64 -18.80 -11.60
CA VAL A 705 17.19 -18.56 -11.68
C VAL A 705 16.42 -19.59 -10.84
N MET A 706 16.83 -20.87 -10.87
CA MET A 706 16.22 -21.93 -10.05
C MET A 706 16.40 -21.75 -8.54
N GLU A 707 17.28 -20.85 -8.10
CA GLU A 707 17.52 -20.50 -6.69
C GLU A 707 16.94 -19.13 -6.30
N GLY A 708 16.08 -18.57 -7.17
CA GLY A 708 15.47 -17.25 -6.99
C GLY A 708 16.34 -16.07 -7.42
N GLY A 709 17.38 -16.32 -8.23
CA GLY A 709 18.19 -15.29 -8.89
C GLY A 709 17.53 -14.73 -10.15
N GLY A 710 18.08 -13.64 -10.69
CA GLY A 710 17.53 -13.08 -11.92
C GLY A 710 18.27 -11.84 -12.44
N ASN A 711 17.76 -11.31 -13.56
CA ASN A 711 18.32 -10.15 -14.26
C ASN A 711 17.23 -9.11 -14.53
N PHE A 712 17.58 -7.93 -15.04
CA PHE A 712 16.56 -6.96 -15.45
C PHE A 712 15.84 -7.41 -16.72
N ARG A 713 14.60 -6.95 -16.86
CA ARG A 713 13.65 -7.46 -17.85
C ARG A 713 13.82 -6.82 -19.23
N ALA A 714 13.81 -7.63 -20.30
CA ALA A 714 13.86 -7.16 -21.69
C ALA A 714 12.47 -6.72 -22.23
N ASN A 715 11.78 -5.84 -21.49
CA ASN A 715 10.39 -5.49 -21.78
C ASN A 715 10.22 -4.34 -22.80
N PHE A 716 11.29 -3.66 -23.19
CA PHE A 716 11.23 -2.38 -23.93
C PHE A 716 11.99 -2.41 -25.25
N GLY A 717 12.05 -3.59 -25.87
CA GLY A 717 12.86 -3.85 -27.06
C GLY A 717 14.30 -4.25 -26.72
N VAL A 718 15.10 -4.46 -27.76
CA VAL A 718 16.51 -4.89 -27.66
C VAL A 718 17.50 -3.79 -28.03
N GLU A 719 17.03 -2.71 -28.65
CA GLU A 719 17.84 -1.59 -29.13
C GLU A 719 17.03 -0.29 -29.04
N LYS A 720 17.71 0.82 -28.78
CA LYS A 720 17.18 2.17 -28.88
C LYS A 720 18.25 3.13 -29.38
N ASP A 721 17.94 3.86 -30.45
CA ASP A 721 18.82 4.88 -31.04
C ASP A 721 20.22 4.33 -31.42
N GLY A 722 20.28 3.10 -31.96
CA GLY A 722 21.53 2.42 -32.33
C GLY A 722 22.30 1.82 -31.16
N GLU A 723 21.83 1.99 -29.93
CA GLU A 723 22.43 1.42 -28.73
C GLU A 723 21.66 0.19 -28.24
N SER A 724 22.39 -0.88 -27.89
CA SER A 724 21.79 -2.08 -27.31
C SER A 724 21.16 -1.80 -25.95
N LEU A 725 19.91 -2.25 -25.78
CA LEU A 725 19.21 -2.30 -24.49
C LEU A 725 19.50 -3.59 -23.72
N LEU A 726 20.19 -4.55 -24.33
CA LEU A 726 20.55 -5.81 -23.70
C LEU A 726 21.72 -5.61 -22.71
N ALA A 727 21.75 -6.43 -21.66
CA ALA A 727 22.83 -6.39 -20.69
C ALA A 727 24.19 -6.65 -21.37
N ALA A 728 25.26 -6.00 -20.87
CA ALA A 728 26.59 -6.23 -21.41
C ALA A 728 27.15 -7.60 -20.99
N ASP A 729 28.24 -8.00 -21.62
CA ASP A 729 28.96 -9.24 -21.32
C ASP A 729 29.34 -9.30 -19.84
N GLY A 730 29.11 -10.45 -19.22
CA GLY A 730 29.41 -10.64 -17.79
C GLY A 730 28.24 -10.34 -16.84
N SER A 731 27.14 -9.72 -17.30
CA SER A 731 25.93 -9.53 -16.49
C SER A 731 24.88 -10.59 -16.79
N TYR A 732 24.91 -11.70 -16.05
CA TYR A 732 23.95 -12.80 -16.17
C TYR A 732 23.79 -13.52 -14.82
N SER A 733 22.66 -14.20 -14.62
CA SER A 733 22.44 -15.06 -13.45
C SER A 733 23.42 -16.23 -13.41
N LYS A 734 23.82 -16.66 -12.21
CA LYS A 734 24.73 -17.80 -12.02
C LYS A 734 24.20 -19.04 -12.73
N GLY A 735 25.05 -19.72 -13.51
CA GLY A 735 24.66 -20.91 -14.26
C GLY A 735 23.89 -20.66 -15.57
N SER A 736 23.66 -19.40 -15.97
CA SER A 736 23.04 -19.06 -17.26
C SER A 736 23.84 -19.62 -18.44
N ALA A 737 23.20 -20.31 -19.39
CA ALA A 737 23.83 -20.78 -20.62
C ALA A 737 24.24 -19.63 -21.54
N ILE A 738 23.47 -18.54 -21.54
CA ILE A 738 23.77 -17.32 -22.29
C ILE A 738 24.52 -16.35 -21.36
N LYS A 739 25.72 -15.91 -21.76
CA LYS A 739 26.63 -15.08 -20.95
C LYS A 739 26.60 -13.59 -21.30
N THR A 740 25.66 -13.20 -22.15
CA THR A 740 25.42 -11.84 -22.63
C THR A 740 23.95 -11.47 -22.36
N GLY A 741 23.53 -10.26 -22.73
CA GLY A 741 22.12 -9.90 -22.75
C GLY A 741 21.33 -10.62 -23.85
N TYR A 742 20.05 -10.91 -23.61
CA TYR A 742 19.18 -11.66 -24.51
C TYR A 742 17.72 -11.18 -24.44
N PRO A 743 16.94 -11.33 -25.53
CA PRO A 743 15.54 -10.92 -25.57
C PRO A 743 14.65 -11.82 -24.71
N GLU A 744 13.36 -11.46 -24.61
CA GLU A 744 12.35 -12.37 -24.07
C GLU A 744 12.26 -13.68 -24.89
N PHE A 745 11.94 -14.79 -24.22
CA PHE A 745 11.84 -16.09 -24.89
C PHE A 745 10.48 -16.33 -25.53
N ASP A 746 10.49 -16.73 -26.78
CA ASP A 746 9.34 -17.23 -27.53
C ASP A 746 9.67 -18.53 -28.26
N SER A 747 8.68 -19.13 -28.93
CA SER A 747 8.87 -20.36 -29.69
C SER A 747 9.95 -20.25 -30.76
N VAL A 748 10.14 -19.08 -31.37
CA VAL A 748 11.13 -18.85 -32.44
C VAL A 748 12.54 -18.85 -31.86
N PHE A 749 12.76 -18.10 -30.78
CA PHE A 749 14.07 -18.02 -30.13
C PHE A 749 14.47 -19.36 -29.51
N MET A 750 13.51 -20.09 -28.94
CA MET A 750 13.72 -21.46 -28.46
C MET A 750 14.19 -22.42 -29.55
N LYS A 751 13.63 -22.34 -30.76
CA LYS A 751 14.05 -23.14 -31.93
C LYS A 751 15.46 -22.78 -32.39
N LYS A 752 15.78 -21.49 -32.46
CA LYS A 752 17.12 -21.01 -32.83
C LYS A 752 18.22 -21.52 -31.89
N LEU A 753 17.91 -21.69 -30.61
CA LEU A 753 18.85 -22.22 -29.60
C LEU A 753 18.91 -23.75 -29.55
N GLY A 754 18.08 -24.47 -30.31
CA GLY A 754 17.91 -25.92 -30.20
C GLY A 754 17.25 -26.37 -28.89
N TRP A 755 16.68 -25.44 -28.12
CA TRP A 755 16.04 -25.74 -26.83
C TRP A 755 14.59 -26.21 -27.00
N TRP A 756 14.00 -25.96 -28.18
CA TRP A 756 12.65 -26.42 -28.52
C TRP A 756 12.48 -27.94 -28.35
N ASP A 757 13.53 -28.73 -28.60
CA ASP A 757 13.48 -30.19 -28.48
C ASP A 757 13.55 -30.72 -27.03
N GLN A 758 13.72 -29.82 -26.06
CA GLN A 758 13.60 -30.14 -24.63
C GLN A 758 12.15 -30.05 -24.11
N LEU A 759 11.22 -29.58 -24.97
CA LEU A 759 9.79 -29.62 -24.72
C LEU A 759 9.24 -31.01 -25.05
N THR A 760 8.28 -31.48 -24.25
CA THR A 760 7.45 -32.64 -24.58
C THR A 760 6.54 -32.34 -25.76
N ASP A 761 6.05 -33.35 -26.47
CA ASP A 761 5.14 -33.14 -27.61
C ASP A 761 3.86 -32.39 -27.24
N ALA A 762 3.35 -32.62 -26.02
CA ALA A 762 2.20 -31.90 -25.48
C ALA A 762 2.52 -30.40 -25.25
N GLU A 763 3.68 -30.08 -24.70
CA GLU A 763 4.13 -28.69 -24.53
C GLU A 763 4.39 -28.04 -25.88
N LYS A 764 5.05 -28.72 -26.84
CA LYS A 764 5.28 -28.19 -28.20
C LYS A 764 3.97 -27.75 -28.85
N LYS A 765 2.93 -28.59 -28.79
CA LYS A 765 1.60 -28.28 -29.34
C LYS A 765 0.98 -27.03 -28.71
N LEU A 766 1.18 -26.81 -27.42
CA LEU A 766 0.60 -25.67 -26.70
C LEU A 766 1.46 -24.41 -26.78
N ALA A 767 2.76 -24.53 -26.97
CA ALA A 767 3.73 -23.44 -26.99
C ALA A 767 4.00 -22.88 -28.40
N GLU A 768 3.64 -23.62 -29.46
CA GLU A 768 3.88 -23.20 -30.86
C GLU A 768 3.26 -21.82 -31.15
N GLY A 769 4.06 -20.91 -31.71
CA GLY A 769 3.65 -19.53 -32.00
C GLY A 769 3.40 -18.65 -30.78
N LYS A 770 3.75 -19.11 -29.57
CA LYS A 770 3.55 -18.37 -28.32
C LYS A 770 4.85 -17.86 -27.72
N ASN A 771 4.71 -16.90 -26.81
CA ASN A 771 5.79 -16.44 -25.96
C ASN A 771 5.65 -17.02 -24.54
N TRP A 772 6.68 -16.83 -23.72
CA TRP A 772 6.74 -17.31 -22.34
C TRP A 772 5.59 -16.86 -21.42
N LYS A 773 4.85 -15.81 -21.77
CA LYS A 773 3.71 -15.26 -21.01
C LYS A 773 2.38 -15.88 -21.42
N THR A 774 2.26 -16.41 -22.63
CA THR A 774 1.00 -16.95 -23.17
C THR A 774 1.02 -18.46 -23.38
N ASP A 775 2.19 -19.10 -23.21
CA ASP A 775 2.32 -20.54 -23.13
C ASP A 775 1.73 -21.10 -21.83
N LEU A 776 0.46 -21.54 -21.89
CA LEU A 776 -0.25 -22.17 -20.78
C LEU A 776 0.28 -23.56 -20.39
N SER A 777 1.18 -24.17 -21.17
CA SER A 777 1.82 -25.43 -20.76
C SER A 777 2.90 -25.22 -19.71
N GLY A 778 3.48 -24.02 -19.65
CA GLY A 778 4.65 -23.71 -18.84
C GLY A 778 5.97 -24.29 -19.39
N GLY A 779 5.93 -24.94 -20.55
CA GLY A 779 7.09 -25.62 -21.15
C GLY A 779 8.21 -24.65 -21.50
N ILE A 780 7.91 -23.51 -22.12
CA ILE A 780 8.93 -22.49 -22.44
C ILE A 780 9.65 -22.07 -21.16
N GLN A 781 8.92 -21.74 -20.10
CA GLN A 781 9.53 -21.31 -18.84
C GLN A 781 10.40 -22.41 -18.21
N ARG A 782 9.88 -23.64 -18.16
CA ARG A 782 10.59 -24.81 -17.62
C ARG A 782 11.95 -25.01 -18.30
N VAL A 783 11.96 -25.00 -19.64
CA VAL A 783 13.18 -25.23 -20.41
C VAL A 783 14.14 -24.04 -20.29
N VAL A 784 13.66 -22.82 -20.36
CA VAL A 784 14.51 -21.62 -20.24
C VAL A 784 15.21 -21.57 -18.89
N MET A 785 14.49 -21.83 -17.81
CA MET A 785 15.06 -21.86 -16.46
C MET A 785 16.02 -23.04 -16.25
N LYS A 786 15.73 -24.21 -16.85
CA LYS A 786 16.65 -25.36 -16.85
C LYS A 786 18.01 -25.00 -17.46
N ASN A 787 18.03 -24.14 -18.48
CA ASN A 787 19.25 -23.62 -19.09
C ASN A 787 19.82 -22.38 -18.35
N GLY A 788 19.35 -22.11 -17.13
CA GLY A 788 19.83 -21.03 -16.26
C GLY A 788 19.46 -19.62 -16.71
N CYS A 789 18.62 -19.48 -17.75
CA CYS A 789 18.18 -18.21 -18.29
C CYS A 789 16.85 -17.77 -17.68
N HIS A 790 16.55 -16.48 -17.77
CA HIS A 790 15.30 -15.93 -17.28
C HIS A 790 14.29 -15.78 -18.43
N PRO A 791 13.03 -16.27 -18.32
CA PRO A 791 12.04 -16.26 -19.42
C PRO A 791 11.80 -14.88 -20.06
N PHE A 792 11.89 -13.83 -19.25
CA PHE A 792 11.66 -12.45 -19.68
C PHE A 792 12.87 -11.74 -20.29
N GLY A 793 13.97 -12.45 -20.53
CA GLY A 793 15.20 -11.89 -21.07
C GLY A 793 16.22 -11.37 -20.05
N ASN A 794 17.23 -10.67 -20.57
CA ASN A 794 18.32 -10.05 -19.81
C ASN A 794 18.71 -8.72 -20.45
N ALA A 795 18.21 -7.63 -19.87
CA ALA A 795 18.39 -6.27 -20.39
C ALA A 795 19.06 -5.34 -19.38
N LYS A 796 19.31 -4.10 -19.82
CA LYS A 796 19.70 -3.00 -18.95
C LYS A 796 18.46 -2.33 -18.35
N ALA A 797 18.58 -1.88 -17.10
CA ALA A 797 17.65 -0.93 -16.52
C ALA A 797 17.74 0.40 -17.29
N ARG A 798 16.60 1.07 -17.48
CA ARG A 798 16.50 2.32 -18.23
C ARG A 798 16.60 3.51 -17.30
N ALA A 799 17.71 4.24 -17.36
CA ALA A 799 17.81 5.55 -16.71
C ALA A 799 16.94 6.60 -17.45
N VAL A 800 16.76 6.43 -18.76
CA VAL A 800 15.90 7.26 -19.62
C VAL A 800 14.66 6.47 -20.04
N VAL A 801 13.47 6.96 -19.70
CA VAL A 801 12.18 6.33 -20.01
C VAL A 801 11.45 7.18 -21.06
N TRP A 802 11.78 6.94 -22.33
CA TRP A 802 11.29 7.75 -23.46
C TRP A 802 9.78 7.71 -23.69
N ASN A 803 9.05 6.79 -23.04
CA ASN A 803 7.59 6.71 -23.14
C ASN A 803 6.84 7.49 -22.03
N PHE A 804 7.56 8.22 -21.17
CA PHE A 804 6.97 9.13 -20.20
C PHE A 804 7.04 10.58 -20.71
N PRO A 805 6.18 11.48 -20.21
CA PRO A 805 6.24 12.91 -20.55
C PRO A 805 7.64 13.50 -20.30
N ASP A 806 8.25 13.14 -19.17
CA ASP A 806 9.61 13.50 -18.79
C ASP A 806 10.51 12.23 -18.80
N PRO A 807 11.35 12.02 -19.84
CA PRO A 807 12.19 10.84 -19.93
C PRO A 807 13.24 10.73 -18.83
N ILE A 808 13.78 11.86 -18.40
CA ILE A 808 14.59 12.01 -17.17
C ILE A 808 13.69 12.76 -16.16
N PRO A 809 13.67 12.39 -14.87
CA PRO A 809 12.87 13.11 -13.89
C PRO A 809 13.13 14.62 -13.90
N VAL A 810 12.05 15.42 -13.98
CA VAL A 810 12.08 16.89 -13.96
C VAL A 810 11.36 17.38 -12.71
N HIS A 811 11.96 18.33 -12.00
CA HIS A 811 11.29 19.02 -10.90
C HIS A 811 10.26 20.01 -11.45
N ARG A 812 9.05 19.97 -10.89
CA ARG A 812 7.96 20.90 -11.16
C ARG A 812 7.30 21.22 -9.84
N GLU A 813 6.97 22.49 -9.61
CA GLU A 813 6.24 22.86 -8.40
C GLU A 813 4.81 22.31 -8.41
N ALA A 814 4.32 22.04 -7.20
CA ALA A 814 2.94 21.64 -6.99
C ALA A 814 1.96 22.66 -7.56
N LEU A 815 0.76 22.21 -7.96
CA LEU A 815 -0.27 23.11 -8.48
C LEU A 815 -0.69 24.16 -7.45
N TYR A 816 -0.68 23.76 -6.18
CA TYR A 816 -1.01 24.60 -5.04
C TYR A 816 0.25 24.78 -4.16
N SER A 817 1.21 25.56 -4.65
CA SER A 817 2.43 25.91 -3.92
C SER A 817 2.32 27.26 -3.21
N THR A 818 2.94 27.38 -2.04
CA THR A 818 3.03 28.63 -1.27
C THR A 818 4.14 29.56 -1.74
N ASP A 819 4.89 29.17 -2.78
CA ASP A 819 6.08 29.88 -3.26
C ASP A 819 5.93 30.30 -4.72
N LEU A 820 5.68 31.60 -4.95
CA LEU A 820 5.52 32.16 -6.30
C LEU A 820 6.78 32.02 -7.14
N ALA A 821 7.95 32.34 -6.59
CA ALA A 821 9.20 32.31 -7.32
C ALA A 821 9.52 30.89 -7.81
N MET A 822 9.24 29.88 -6.96
CA MET A 822 9.41 28.49 -7.37
C MET A 822 8.41 28.08 -8.45
N MET A 823 7.15 28.54 -8.41
CA MET A 823 6.17 28.24 -9.47
C MET A 823 6.57 28.86 -10.82
N GLU A 824 7.15 30.05 -10.81
CA GLU A 824 7.67 30.71 -12.03
C GLU A 824 8.91 30.01 -12.58
N LYS A 825 9.81 29.58 -11.69
CA LYS A 825 11.06 28.91 -12.06
C LYS A 825 10.87 27.45 -12.50
N TYR A 826 9.97 26.73 -11.83
CA TYR A 826 9.68 25.31 -12.07
C TYR A 826 8.19 25.10 -12.36
N PRO A 827 7.68 25.58 -13.50
CA PRO A 827 6.27 25.50 -13.82
C PRO A 827 5.79 24.05 -13.97
N THR A 828 4.50 23.86 -13.70
CA THR A 828 3.82 22.56 -13.88
C THR A 828 3.73 22.13 -15.36
N SER A 829 3.22 20.93 -15.61
CA SER A 829 3.03 20.36 -16.95
C SER A 829 1.90 21.07 -17.72
N ASP A 830 1.84 20.85 -19.04
CA ASP A 830 0.70 21.28 -19.85
C ASP A 830 -0.56 20.45 -19.56
N ASP A 831 -1.73 21.03 -19.83
CA ASP A 831 -3.02 20.35 -19.67
C ASP A 831 -3.19 19.20 -20.67
N LEU A 832 -3.87 18.13 -20.24
CA LEU A 832 -4.19 16.97 -21.06
C LEU A 832 -5.69 16.96 -21.39
N LYS A 833 -6.04 17.00 -22.68
CA LYS A 833 -7.44 17.03 -23.12
C LYS A 833 -8.20 15.73 -22.85
N ASN A 834 -7.55 14.58 -23.01
CA ASN A 834 -8.12 13.27 -22.72
C ASN A 834 -7.02 12.34 -22.18
N PHE A 835 -7.10 12.02 -20.90
CA PHE A 835 -6.21 11.07 -20.24
C PHE A 835 -6.99 10.32 -19.16
N TRP A 836 -6.94 8.97 -19.17
CA TRP A 836 -7.82 8.13 -18.34
C TRP A 836 -9.30 8.51 -18.46
N ARG A 837 -9.73 8.78 -19.70
CA ARG A 837 -11.09 9.20 -20.10
C ARG A 837 -11.54 10.59 -19.67
N LEU A 838 -10.65 11.43 -19.12
CA LEU A 838 -11.01 12.73 -18.58
C LEU A 838 -10.01 13.83 -19.00
N PRO A 839 -10.45 15.10 -19.06
CA PRO A 839 -9.52 16.21 -19.11
C PRO A 839 -8.75 16.29 -17.79
N THR A 840 -7.47 16.65 -17.85
CA THR A 840 -6.63 16.85 -16.67
C THR A 840 -5.91 18.18 -16.79
N LEU A 841 -6.17 19.07 -15.83
CA LEU A 841 -5.67 20.43 -15.85
C LEU A 841 -4.44 20.54 -14.95
N PHE A 842 -3.39 21.15 -15.46
CA PHE A 842 -2.14 21.41 -14.76
C PHE A 842 -1.85 22.91 -14.84
N LYS A 843 -1.33 23.37 -15.98
CA LYS A 843 -0.98 24.76 -16.25
C LYS A 843 -2.15 25.71 -16.00
N THR A 844 -3.35 25.38 -16.46
CA THR A 844 -4.54 26.23 -16.24
C THR A 844 -4.82 26.42 -14.75
N VAL A 845 -4.70 25.36 -13.95
CA VAL A 845 -4.94 25.43 -12.50
C VAL A 845 -3.84 26.24 -11.81
N GLN A 846 -2.57 25.99 -12.11
CA GLN A 846 -1.46 26.73 -11.47
C GLN A 846 -1.48 28.21 -11.83
N GLN A 847 -1.74 28.57 -13.10
CA GLN A 847 -1.87 29.96 -13.54
C GLN A 847 -3.04 30.67 -12.87
N LYS A 848 -4.19 29.99 -12.74
CA LYS A 848 -5.32 30.53 -11.98
C LYS A 848 -4.96 30.76 -10.51
N ASN A 849 -4.25 29.83 -9.88
CA ASN A 849 -3.82 29.95 -8.49
C ASN A 849 -2.87 31.14 -8.27
N ILE A 850 -1.98 31.41 -9.23
CA ILE A 850 -1.09 32.58 -9.24
C ILE A 850 -1.90 33.87 -9.41
N ALA A 851 -2.81 33.92 -10.40
CA ALA A 851 -3.64 35.08 -10.67
C ALA A 851 -4.54 35.45 -9.47
N ASP A 852 -5.09 34.44 -8.79
CA ASP A 852 -5.92 34.60 -7.60
C ASP A 852 -5.11 34.90 -6.32
N LYS A 853 -3.77 34.94 -6.42
CA LYS A 853 -2.81 35.15 -5.33
C LYS A 853 -3.05 34.23 -4.14
N LEU A 854 -3.28 32.94 -4.40
CA LEU A 854 -3.61 31.99 -3.33
C LEU A 854 -2.49 31.83 -2.31
N TYR A 855 -1.22 31.99 -2.71
CA TYR A 855 -0.06 31.94 -1.81
C TYR A 855 -0.08 33.03 -0.72
N GLU A 856 -0.74 34.17 -0.94
CA GLU A 856 -0.93 35.21 0.09
C GLU A 856 -2.05 34.83 1.07
N LYS A 857 -3.11 34.18 0.56
CA LYS A 857 -4.32 33.81 1.32
C LYS A 857 -4.12 32.55 2.16
N PHE A 858 -3.36 31.59 1.65
CA PHE A 858 -3.08 30.28 2.25
C PHE A 858 -1.56 30.07 2.35
N PRO A 859 -0.88 30.73 3.30
CA PRO A 859 0.59 30.81 3.32
C PRO A 859 1.29 29.59 3.96
N ILE A 860 0.54 28.56 4.34
CA ILE A 860 1.08 27.36 5.00
C ILE A 860 0.97 26.17 4.04
N THR A 861 2.07 25.46 3.81
CA THR A 861 2.06 24.17 3.12
C THR A 861 1.34 23.15 4.00
N LEU A 862 0.27 22.55 3.50
CA LEU A 862 -0.45 21.48 4.15
C LEU A 862 0.01 20.13 3.59
N THR A 863 0.49 19.27 4.47
CA THR A 863 0.79 17.87 4.16
C THR A 863 -0.06 16.93 5.02
N SER A 864 -0.24 15.70 4.56
CA SER A 864 -1.04 14.69 5.26
C SER A 864 -0.28 13.38 5.43
N GLY A 865 -0.64 12.60 6.44
CA GLY A 865 -0.03 11.29 6.64
C GLY A 865 -0.75 10.44 7.68
N ARG A 866 -0.02 9.45 8.20
CA ARG A 866 -0.57 8.40 9.05
C ARG A 866 -0.25 8.63 10.52
N LEU A 867 -1.04 7.98 11.36
CA LEU A 867 -0.77 7.72 12.77
C LEU A 867 -0.57 6.20 12.97
N VAL A 868 0.08 5.81 14.07
CA VAL A 868 0.37 4.39 14.32
C VAL A 868 -0.89 3.61 14.75
N GLU A 869 -1.86 4.30 15.32
CA GLU A 869 -3.09 3.78 15.91
C GLU A 869 -4.13 3.43 14.84
N TYR A 870 -4.10 4.14 13.71
CA TYR A 870 -5.12 4.04 12.67
C TYR A 870 -4.56 3.60 11.32
N GLU A 871 -5.45 3.10 10.46
CA GLU A 871 -5.11 2.56 9.15
C GLU A 871 -6.23 2.84 8.14
N GLY A 872 -5.88 3.03 6.86
CA GLY A 872 -6.81 3.46 5.82
C GLY A 872 -7.54 4.76 6.19
N GLY A 873 -8.83 4.83 5.85
CA GLY A 873 -9.75 5.87 6.30
C GLY A 873 -10.20 5.76 7.76
N GLY A 874 -9.65 4.80 8.52
CA GLY A 874 -9.88 4.64 9.95
C GLY A 874 -11.22 4.01 10.33
N ASP A 875 -12.06 3.56 9.39
CA ASP A 875 -13.41 3.04 9.70
C ASP A 875 -13.35 1.82 10.65
N GLU A 876 -12.49 0.86 10.37
CA GLU A 876 -12.22 -0.31 11.23
C GLU A 876 -11.51 0.07 12.54
N THR A 877 -10.45 0.89 12.44
CA THR A 877 -9.53 1.13 13.57
C THR A 877 -10.03 2.21 14.55
N ARG A 878 -10.83 3.19 14.12
CA ARG A 878 -11.53 4.14 15.01
C ARG A 878 -12.77 3.52 15.66
N SER A 879 -13.23 2.40 15.15
CA SER A 879 -14.31 1.60 15.74
C SER A 879 -13.77 0.62 16.80
N ASN A 880 -12.46 0.50 16.93
CA ASN A 880 -11.81 -0.31 17.96
C ASN A 880 -11.58 0.54 19.22
N PRO A 881 -12.21 0.25 20.37
CA PRO A 881 -12.11 1.08 21.58
C PRO A 881 -10.68 1.18 22.12
N TRP A 882 -9.85 0.13 21.95
CA TRP A 882 -8.46 0.14 22.44
C TRP A 882 -7.57 1.08 21.64
N LEU A 883 -7.75 1.11 20.31
CA LEU A 883 -7.02 2.03 19.44
C LEU A 883 -7.53 3.46 19.58
N ALA A 884 -8.86 3.60 19.71
CA ALA A 884 -9.52 4.87 19.98
C ALA A 884 -8.99 5.54 21.25
N GLU A 885 -8.74 4.77 22.31
CA GLU A 885 -8.17 5.28 23.56
C GLU A 885 -6.75 5.84 23.38
N LEU A 886 -5.95 5.25 22.51
CA LEU A 886 -4.58 5.73 22.24
C LEU A 886 -4.55 7.06 21.48
N GLN A 887 -5.59 7.38 20.69
CA GLN A 887 -5.65 8.62 19.92
C GLN A 887 -7.10 9.10 19.73
N GLN A 888 -7.60 9.88 20.67
CA GLN A 888 -9.00 10.31 20.69
C GLN A 888 -9.33 11.52 19.80
N GLU A 889 -8.33 12.34 19.47
CA GLU A 889 -8.54 13.66 18.88
C GLU A 889 -7.92 13.77 17.48
N ASN A 890 -8.62 14.43 16.56
CA ASN A 890 -8.04 14.87 15.30
C ASN A 890 -7.27 16.18 15.52
N PHE A 891 -6.06 16.29 14.95
CA PHE A 891 -5.21 17.46 15.16
C PHE A 891 -4.45 17.93 13.91
N VAL A 892 -4.05 19.20 13.92
CA VAL A 892 -3.04 19.78 13.04
C VAL A 892 -1.76 20.03 13.81
N GLU A 893 -0.62 19.54 13.31
CA GLU A 893 0.69 19.95 13.79
C GLU A 893 0.99 21.35 13.26
N ILE A 894 1.31 22.28 14.16
CA ILE A 894 1.66 23.66 13.84
C ILE A 894 2.89 24.08 14.65
N ASN A 895 3.81 24.80 14.02
CA ASN A 895 5.01 25.28 14.69
C ASN A 895 4.67 26.36 15.76
N PRO A 896 5.40 26.41 16.90
CA PRO A 896 5.19 27.43 17.94
C PRO A 896 5.19 28.87 17.42
N LYS A 897 6.06 29.23 16.47
CA LYS A 897 6.10 30.58 15.89
C LYS A 897 4.84 30.86 15.07
N ALA A 898 4.42 29.91 14.23
CA ALA A 898 3.23 30.03 13.41
C ALA A 898 1.94 30.11 14.25
N ALA A 899 1.88 29.36 15.35
CA ALA A 899 0.78 29.37 16.31
C ALA A 899 0.70 30.69 17.09
N ALA A 900 1.84 31.19 17.59
CA ALA A 900 1.90 32.43 18.36
C ALA A 900 1.40 33.65 17.56
N VAL A 901 1.82 33.78 16.29
CA VAL A 901 1.34 34.84 15.38
C VAL A 901 -0.19 34.80 15.17
N ARG A 902 -0.81 33.63 15.36
CA ARG A 902 -2.25 33.39 15.19
C ARG A 902 -3.03 33.35 16.51
N GLY A 903 -2.36 33.61 17.64
CA GLY A 903 -2.99 33.52 18.98
C GLY A 903 -3.50 32.11 19.33
N ILE A 904 -2.94 31.07 18.72
CA ILE A 904 -3.33 29.66 18.91
C ILE A 904 -2.48 29.06 20.03
N GLN A 905 -3.14 28.48 21.03
CA GLN A 905 -2.50 27.70 22.08
C GLN A 905 -2.52 26.21 21.75
N ASN A 906 -1.67 25.44 22.42
CA ASN A 906 -1.68 23.99 22.28
C ASN A 906 -3.03 23.43 22.74
N TRP A 907 -3.60 22.53 21.93
CA TRP A 907 -4.93 21.91 22.06
C TRP A 907 -6.14 22.83 21.90
N ASP A 908 -5.96 24.09 21.47
CA ASP A 908 -7.08 24.90 20.97
C ASP A 908 -7.76 24.19 19.79
N TYR A 909 -9.07 24.33 19.67
CA TYR A 909 -9.71 24.06 18.38
C TYR A 909 -9.28 25.14 17.38
N VAL A 910 -9.08 24.72 16.14
CA VAL A 910 -8.71 25.60 15.03
C VAL A 910 -9.49 25.23 13.78
N TRP A 911 -9.63 26.20 12.90
CA TRP A 911 -10.04 25.99 11.53
C TRP A 911 -8.81 25.80 10.65
N VAL A 912 -8.76 24.71 9.91
CA VAL A 912 -7.85 24.57 8.76
C VAL A 912 -8.68 24.81 7.50
N LYS A 913 -8.44 25.93 6.83
CA LYS A 913 -9.13 26.35 5.61
C LYS A 913 -8.24 26.10 4.40
N SER A 914 -8.81 25.72 3.27
CA SER A 914 -8.06 25.49 2.04
C SER A 914 -8.66 26.22 0.83
N PRO A 915 -7.92 26.30 -0.29
CA PRO A 915 -8.40 26.92 -1.54
C PRO A 915 -9.68 26.32 -2.12
N THR A 916 -10.07 25.11 -1.71
CA THR A 916 -11.32 24.48 -2.19
C THR A 916 -12.57 25.12 -1.58
N GLY A 917 -12.40 26.02 -0.60
CA GLY A 917 -13.48 26.56 0.23
C GLY A 917 -13.82 25.66 1.42
N ALA A 918 -13.19 24.49 1.54
CA ALA A 918 -13.35 23.64 2.70
C ALA A 918 -12.72 24.29 3.94
N LYS A 919 -13.38 24.10 5.08
CA LYS A 919 -12.86 24.40 6.42
C LYS A 919 -13.04 23.14 7.27
N ILE A 920 -11.98 22.67 7.92
CA ILE A 920 -12.06 21.51 8.81
C ILE A 920 -11.73 21.94 10.25
N LYS A 921 -12.50 21.45 11.22
CA LYS A 921 -12.31 21.69 12.65
C LYS A 921 -11.44 20.59 13.24
N VAL A 922 -10.29 20.98 13.78
CA VAL A 922 -9.29 20.06 14.38
C VAL A 922 -8.65 20.70 15.60
N ARG A 923 -7.94 19.93 16.44
CA ARG A 923 -7.12 20.44 17.54
C ARG A 923 -5.77 20.96 17.04
N ALA A 924 -5.19 21.99 17.66
CA ALA A 924 -3.83 22.41 17.36
C ALA A 924 -2.82 21.64 18.23
N LEU A 925 -1.96 20.83 17.61
CA LEU A 925 -0.78 20.26 18.27
C LEU A 925 0.41 21.19 18.00
N VAL A 926 0.72 22.07 18.95
CA VAL A 926 1.81 23.05 18.82
C VAL A 926 3.15 22.35 19.07
N THR A 927 3.99 22.24 18.05
CA THR A 927 5.19 21.37 18.06
C THR A 927 6.29 21.85 17.11
N GLU A 928 7.56 21.71 17.48
CA GLU A 928 8.72 22.00 16.61
C GLU A 928 9.00 20.91 15.57
N ARG A 929 8.21 19.83 15.57
CA ARG A 929 8.35 18.74 14.58
C ARG A 929 8.12 19.23 13.15
N VAL A 930 7.30 20.25 12.95
CA VAL A 930 7.10 20.94 11.67
C VAL A 930 7.75 22.33 11.71
N ASP A 931 8.17 22.84 10.56
CA ASP A 931 8.67 24.21 10.45
C ASP A 931 7.53 25.24 10.47
N ALA A 932 7.87 26.54 10.49
CA ALA A 932 6.89 27.62 10.58
C ALA A 932 6.00 27.78 9.33
N LYS A 933 6.34 27.15 8.21
CA LYS A 933 5.62 27.25 6.94
C LYS A 933 4.86 25.96 6.59
N THR A 934 4.96 24.92 7.42
CA THR A 934 4.39 23.60 7.16
C THR A 934 3.41 23.21 8.26
N ALA A 935 2.28 22.64 7.87
CA ALA A 935 1.32 22.01 8.76
C ALA A 935 1.08 20.56 8.34
N PHE A 936 0.76 19.71 9.31
CA PHE A 936 0.44 18.31 9.07
C PHE A 936 -0.89 17.93 9.71
N VAL A 937 -1.77 17.26 8.95
CA VAL A 937 -3.03 16.70 9.48
C VAL A 937 -3.13 15.22 9.09
N PRO A 938 -3.42 14.31 10.04
CA PRO A 938 -3.64 12.90 9.73
C PRO A 938 -4.97 12.68 9.00
N PHE A 939 -5.01 11.76 8.05
CA PHE A 939 -6.20 11.57 7.18
C PHE A 939 -7.20 10.50 7.67
N HIS A 940 -6.98 9.90 8.83
CA HIS A 940 -7.73 8.73 9.31
C HIS A 940 -9.15 9.02 9.83
N PHE A 941 -9.53 10.28 9.98
CA PHE A 941 -10.74 10.64 10.70
C PHE A 941 -11.91 10.92 9.75
N ALA A 942 -13.11 10.71 10.27
CA ALA A 942 -14.38 11.10 9.67
C ALA A 942 -15.43 11.20 10.79
N GLY A 943 -16.61 11.70 10.45
CA GLY A 943 -17.70 11.84 11.41
C GLY A 943 -18.03 13.28 11.80
N TRP A 944 -17.15 14.21 11.47
CA TRP A 944 -17.46 15.63 11.38
C TRP A 944 -17.40 16.09 9.91
N TRP A 945 -18.18 17.12 9.59
CA TRP A 945 -18.21 17.74 8.26
C TRP A 945 -18.27 19.25 8.40
N GLN A 946 -17.17 19.94 8.09
CA GLN A 946 -17.05 21.38 8.20
C GLN A 946 -17.45 21.94 9.57
N GLY A 947 -17.02 21.24 10.62
CA GLY A 947 -17.24 21.51 12.04
C GLY A 947 -18.54 20.95 12.62
N ALA A 948 -19.45 20.46 11.78
CA ALA A 948 -20.70 19.86 12.23
C ALA A 948 -20.52 18.36 12.53
N ASP A 949 -21.06 17.89 13.65
CA ASP A 949 -21.13 16.46 13.95
C ASP A 949 -22.19 15.78 13.04
N ILE A 950 -21.76 14.80 12.25
CA ILE A 950 -22.60 14.05 11.30
C ILE A 950 -22.92 12.63 11.79
N ARG A 951 -22.65 12.31 13.06
CA ARG A 951 -22.89 10.99 13.67
C ARG A 951 -24.31 10.48 13.46
N LYS A 952 -25.30 11.36 13.50
CA LYS A 952 -26.72 11.03 13.30
C LYS A 952 -27.06 10.45 11.92
N TYR A 953 -26.15 10.56 10.95
CA TYR A 953 -26.30 10.04 9.59
C TYR A 953 -25.67 8.66 9.39
N TYR A 954 -24.92 8.16 10.38
CA TYR A 954 -24.50 6.76 10.38
C TYR A 954 -25.69 5.84 10.70
N PRO A 955 -25.66 4.57 10.27
CA PRO A 955 -26.55 3.56 10.80
C PRO A 955 -26.50 3.51 12.33
N VAL A 956 -27.65 3.27 12.96
CA VAL A 956 -27.80 3.24 14.42
C VAL A 956 -26.81 2.24 15.03
N GLY A 957 -26.02 2.71 16.01
CA GLY A 957 -25.03 1.89 16.73
C GLY A 957 -23.71 1.67 15.99
N ALA A 958 -23.57 2.16 14.76
CA ALA A 958 -22.45 1.81 13.91
C ALA A 958 -21.44 2.97 13.69
N ALA A 959 -21.70 4.15 14.26
CA ALA A 959 -20.74 5.25 14.22
C ALA A 959 -19.44 4.90 14.99
N PRO A 960 -18.25 5.20 14.45
CA PRO A 960 -16.98 4.91 15.13
C PRO A 960 -16.85 5.58 16.51
N VAL A 961 -16.04 4.99 17.40
CA VAL A 961 -15.80 5.53 18.76
C VAL A 961 -15.23 6.94 18.69
N VAL A 962 -14.21 7.13 17.84
CA VAL A 962 -13.54 8.42 17.64
C VAL A 962 -14.03 9.08 16.35
N GLN A 963 -14.45 10.34 16.46
CA GLN A 963 -14.89 11.18 15.34
C GLN A 963 -13.86 12.27 15.04
N GLY A 964 -13.95 12.86 13.86
CA GLY A 964 -13.14 14.02 13.47
C GLY A 964 -13.34 14.35 12.00
N GLU A 965 -12.48 15.20 11.45
CA GLU A 965 -12.56 15.60 10.04
C GLU A 965 -11.47 14.98 9.18
N ALA A 966 -11.87 14.55 7.99
CA ALA A 966 -10.93 14.09 6.98
C ALA A 966 -10.15 15.28 6.42
N VAL A 967 -8.82 15.28 6.56
CA VAL A 967 -7.96 16.28 5.88
C VAL A 967 -8.22 16.31 4.37
N ASN A 968 -8.63 15.18 3.78
CA ASN A 968 -8.88 15.11 2.35
C ASN A 968 -10.14 15.87 1.89
N THR A 969 -10.99 16.32 2.82
CA THR A 969 -12.01 17.35 2.55
C THR A 969 -11.34 18.68 2.18
N ALA A 970 -10.21 19.01 2.81
CA ALA A 970 -9.43 20.22 2.58
C ALA A 970 -8.38 20.09 1.46
N THR A 971 -7.93 18.88 1.11
CA THR A 971 -6.96 18.70 0.00
C THR A 971 -7.55 19.10 -1.35
N THR A 972 -6.68 19.63 -2.22
CA THR A 972 -7.02 20.29 -3.49
C THR A 972 -7.00 19.34 -4.68
N TYR A 973 -7.38 19.85 -5.85
CA TYR A 973 -7.14 19.21 -7.14
C TYR A 973 -5.63 19.07 -7.41
N GLY A 974 -5.19 17.93 -7.95
CA GLY A 974 -3.81 17.70 -8.36
C GLY A 974 -3.53 16.21 -8.51
N TYR A 975 -2.92 15.82 -9.64
CA TYR A 975 -2.78 14.41 -10.01
C TYR A 975 -1.46 14.14 -10.72
N ASP A 976 -0.85 12.97 -10.50
CA ASP A 976 0.35 12.54 -11.22
C ASP A 976 0.10 12.42 -12.72
N GLN A 977 0.95 13.03 -13.54
CA GLN A 977 0.79 13.09 -15.01
C GLN A 977 0.84 11.74 -15.75
N VAL A 978 1.21 10.63 -15.10
CA VAL A 978 1.23 9.29 -15.71
C VAL A 978 0.12 8.39 -15.16
N THR A 979 -0.22 8.56 -13.88
CA THR A 979 -1.04 7.59 -13.14
C THR A 979 -2.27 8.22 -12.49
N MET A 980 -2.47 9.53 -12.59
CA MET A 980 -3.56 10.23 -11.92
C MET A 980 -3.55 10.05 -10.39
N MET A 981 -2.41 9.71 -9.78
CA MET A 981 -2.26 9.66 -8.33
C MET A 981 -2.50 11.04 -7.72
N GLN A 982 -3.38 11.14 -6.73
CA GLN A 982 -3.72 12.39 -6.09
C GLN A 982 -2.56 13.05 -5.32
N GLU A 983 -2.52 14.39 -5.32
CA GLU A 983 -1.54 15.21 -4.60
C GLU A 983 -2.03 15.57 -3.19
N THR A 984 -1.68 14.74 -2.20
CA THR A 984 -2.10 14.93 -0.79
C THR A 984 -0.94 15.29 0.13
N LYS A 985 0.29 15.31 -0.40
CA LYS A 985 1.51 15.62 0.37
C LYS A 985 1.92 17.07 0.27
N THR A 986 1.50 17.78 -0.77
CA THR A 986 1.88 19.18 -0.98
C THR A 986 0.69 19.97 -1.52
N THR A 987 0.03 20.71 -0.64
CA THR A 987 -0.98 21.72 -0.98
C THR A 987 -0.85 22.89 -0.01
N MET A 988 -1.82 23.79 0.06
CA MET A 988 -1.80 24.98 0.91
C MET A 988 -3.03 25.09 1.81
N CYS A 989 -2.85 25.71 2.97
CA CYS A 989 -3.91 26.04 3.89
C CYS A 989 -3.68 27.36 4.62
N GLN A 990 -4.72 27.79 5.33
CA GLN A 990 -4.66 28.79 6.37
C GLN A 990 -5.18 28.16 7.65
N ILE A 991 -4.56 28.50 8.78
CA ILE A 991 -4.96 28.05 10.10
C ILE A 991 -5.41 29.27 10.89
N GLU A 992 -6.60 29.18 11.48
CA GLU A 992 -7.18 30.24 12.29
C GLU A 992 -7.68 29.66 13.61
N LYS A 993 -7.64 30.46 14.67
CA LYS A 993 -8.23 30.10 15.94
C LYS A 993 -9.73 29.85 15.77
N PHE A 994 -10.24 28.76 16.35
CA PHE A 994 -11.68 28.54 16.42
C PHE A 994 -12.28 29.54 17.41
N ALA A 995 -13.25 30.33 16.93
CA ALA A 995 -13.92 31.38 17.70
C ALA A 995 -14.87 30.82 18.76
#